data_AF-A0A8S3URD0-F1
#
_entry.id   AF-A0A8S3URD0-F1
#
_cell.length_a   1.000
_cell.length_b   1.000
_cell.length_c   1.000
_cell.angle_alpha   90.00
_cell.angle_beta   90.00
_cell.angle_gamma   90.00
#
_symmetry.space_group_name_H-M   'P 1'
#
loop_
_entity.id
_entity.type
_entity.pdbx_description
1 polymer ?
#
loop_
_entity_poly.entity_id
_entity_poly.type
_entity_poly.pdbx_seq_one_letter_code
_entity_poly.pdbx_strand_id
1 'polypeptide(L)'
;MQGFSHALDSFEYEGQVKHLEESKEKFTEYEKQDVKCREDLKHNRQKTKKLDKQLEQEKKKGLQVEKDKREEELLEQQKFVNDIKSKLNIAQSELDIYLSNQQSETNKLKEMEKNLDKAKNTLEQRAQEISDIQKRLPESENMVEKAKKDLELATRTEEKSTNDLRSLRSKVEEARSSMQAAKSKGKVIDALMQMKKNGQLPGVNGRLGDLGAIDEEFDVAISTACGALDHIVVDTINTAQKCVEYLKKNNIGSATFIGLDKMARWKDHTKRKINTPENVHRLFDLVKTKTPEILPAFYFALRDTLVANDLDQATRIAYGKTRFRVVTLQGALIDQSGTMSGGGKSVMKGRMGSALAADVDPKQLANMENMLEKLTSEAQTSRASKERLEDVIRREEKDHTHMKHSLQKCTMDIEANKEQQTRLTKQIKEQEVRVKAAAPDEKELKQLEKKVENIKKRYTVNSNNVQQKYEKVGGAAAKVEAEVQRLHKEIMEIGGSKMKAAQHRVDAISKQIDEVTGQVTKCQVAIKTSQRNLKKAEDKVKSVEEEIQENKDKIAELDKLFKTLEEEATQVLESYQQSQEKMKEAETALNEVKAVVAKLEEDENKLQKDFVDVRHELEKFENIMKTNQQKIKHWKKRGHLQLSPISGQEVGEIAAIPDEELAELDKEAIQYEITVLEEKLAQMKPNMAAIAEYRKKVTKKIGILSKHIHIKLQKRKCSLEK
;
A
#
# COMPACT_ATOMS: atom_id res chain seq x y z
N MET A 1 22.06 -21.49 -14.83
CA MET A 1 23.54 -21.43 -14.86
C MET A 1 24.19 -22.60 -14.12
N GLN A 2 23.77 -22.97 -12.90
CA GLN A 2 24.36 -24.09 -12.14
C GLN A 2 24.28 -25.47 -12.83
N GLY A 3 23.16 -25.82 -13.48
CA GLY A 3 23.06 -27.08 -14.24
C GLY A 3 24.00 -27.17 -15.46
N PHE A 4 24.36 -26.02 -16.04
CA PHE A 4 25.35 -25.95 -17.13
C PHE A 4 26.78 -26.10 -16.58
N SER A 5 27.06 -25.59 -15.36
CA SER A 5 28.34 -25.77 -14.68
C SER A 5 28.58 -27.23 -14.31
N HIS A 6 27.60 -27.89 -13.70
CA HIS A 6 27.72 -29.30 -13.31
C HIS A 6 27.92 -30.23 -14.52
N ALA A 7 27.21 -29.96 -15.63
CA ALA A 7 27.43 -30.69 -16.88
C ALA A 7 28.83 -30.46 -17.46
N LEU A 8 29.37 -29.24 -17.37
CA LEU A 8 30.74 -28.94 -17.76
C LEU A 8 31.76 -29.66 -16.88
N ASP A 9 31.59 -29.62 -15.56
CA ASP A 9 32.52 -30.23 -14.59
C ASP A 9 32.50 -31.76 -14.69
N SER A 10 31.32 -32.37 -14.94
CA SER A 10 31.18 -33.80 -15.20
C SER A 10 31.82 -34.21 -16.53
N PHE A 11 31.69 -33.37 -17.57
CA PHE A 11 32.36 -33.60 -18.86
C PHE A 11 33.89 -33.47 -18.73
N GLU A 12 34.36 -32.52 -17.91
CA GLU A 12 35.77 -32.34 -17.60
C GLU A 12 36.34 -33.54 -16.83
N TYR A 13 35.55 -34.13 -15.91
CA TYR A 13 35.89 -35.36 -15.20
C TYR A 13 36.00 -36.56 -16.16
N GLU A 14 34.99 -36.79 -17.01
CA GLU A 14 35.03 -37.87 -18.03
C GLU A 14 36.21 -37.71 -19.01
N GLY A 15 36.52 -36.47 -19.40
CA GLY A 15 37.69 -36.16 -20.23
C GLY A 15 39.02 -36.55 -19.56
N GLN A 16 39.13 -36.33 -18.25
CA GLN A 16 40.32 -36.72 -17.49
C GLN A 16 40.42 -38.23 -17.23
N VAL A 17 39.29 -38.93 -17.09
CA VAL A 17 39.24 -40.41 -17.01
C VAL A 17 39.79 -41.02 -18.31
N LYS A 18 39.28 -40.56 -19.47
CA LYS A 18 39.77 -41.03 -20.78
C LYS A 18 41.26 -40.76 -20.98
N HIS A 19 41.72 -39.56 -20.63
CA HIS A 19 43.15 -39.21 -20.75
C HIS A 19 44.04 -40.07 -19.83
N LEU A 20 43.54 -40.48 -18.67
CA LEU A 20 44.23 -41.40 -17.76
C LEU A 20 44.27 -42.83 -18.31
N GLU A 21 43.17 -43.30 -18.91
CA GLU A 21 43.11 -44.62 -19.57
C GLU A 21 44.04 -44.70 -20.78
N GLU A 22 44.00 -43.72 -21.69
CA GLU A 22 44.92 -43.65 -22.83
C GLU A 22 46.39 -43.61 -22.40
N SER A 23 46.69 -42.91 -21.30
CA SER A 23 48.06 -42.85 -20.75
C SER A 23 48.49 -44.19 -20.14
N LYS A 24 47.56 -44.94 -19.52
CA LYS A 24 47.80 -46.28 -18.99
C LYS A 24 47.99 -47.30 -20.12
N GLU A 25 47.18 -47.23 -21.18
CA GLU A 25 47.32 -48.11 -22.34
C GLU A 25 48.69 -47.93 -23.01
N LYS A 26 49.09 -46.68 -23.29
CA LYS A 26 50.43 -46.35 -23.82
C LYS A 26 51.55 -46.84 -22.90
N PHE A 27 51.38 -46.70 -21.59
CA PHE A 27 52.34 -47.24 -20.61
C PHE A 27 52.46 -48.77 -20.72
N THR A 28 51.34 -49.50 -20.77
CA THR A 28 51.37 -50.97 -20.92
C THR A 28 51.95 -51.42 -22.26
N GLU A 29 51.78 -50.65 -23.32
CA GLU A 29 52.35 -50.94 -24.63
C GLU A 29 53.88 -50.75 -24.62
N TYR A 30 54.37 -49.65 -24.07
CA TYR A 30 55.81 -49.41 -23.93
C TYR A 30 56.47 -50.36 -22.92
N GLU A 31 55.77 -50.79 -21.88
CA GLU A 31 56.26 -51.80 -20.93
C GLU A 31 56.39 -53.18 -21.61
N LYS A 32 55.42 -53.57 -22.45
CA LYS A 32 55.52 -54.78 -23.29
C LYS A 32 56.68 -54.68 -24.29
N GLN A 33 56.93 -53.51 -24.86
CA GLN A 33 58.07 -53.28 -25.76
C GLN A 33 59.41 -53.36 -25.01
N ASP A 34 59.52 -52.77 -23.80
CA ASP A 34 60.73 -52.86 -22.97
C ASP A 34 61.04 -54.33 -22.60
N VAL A 35 60.01 -55.09 -22.21
CA VAL A 35 60.16 -56.52 -21.90
C VAL A 35 60.64 -57.30 -23.13
N LYS A 36 60.03 -57.09 -24.30
CA LYS A 36 60.46 -57.73 -25.57
C LYS A 36 61.90 -57.37 -25.94
N CYS A 37 62.27 -56.09 -25.86
CA CYS A 37 63.64 -55.64 -26.16
C CYS A 37 64.66 -56.23 -25.17
N ARG A 38 64.31 -56.36 -23.89
CA ARG A 38 65.17 -57.01 -22.87
C ARG A 38 65.30 -58.52 -23.09
N GLU A 39 64.23 -59.19 -23.51
CA GLU A 39 64.27 -60.60 -23.91
C GLU A 39 65.12 -60.81 -25.18
N ASP A 40 64.98 -59.94 -26.18
CA ASP A 40 65.80 -59.95 -27.40
C ASP A 40 67.27 -59.66 -27.10
N LEU A 41 67.56 -58.76 -26.15
CA LEU A 41 68.92 -58.52 -25.68
C LEU A 41 69.48 -59.75 -24.95
N LYS A 42 68.66 -60.45 -24.14
CA LYS A 42 69.05 -61.69 -23.47
C LYS A 42 69.30 -62.82 -24.48
N HIS A 43 68.46 -62.96 -25.50
CA HIS A 43 68.60 -63.94 -26.57
C HIS A 43 69.82 -63.66 -27.45
N ASN A 44 70.04 -62.39 -27.83
CA ASN A 44 71.22 -61.99 -28.60
C ASN A 44 72.50 -62.11 -27.77
N ARG A 45 72.52 -61.72 -26.48
CA ARG A 45 73.66 -61.99 -25.58
C ARG A 45 73.91 -63.48 -25.40
N GLN A 46 72.88 -64.32 -25.36
CA GLN A 46 73.04 -65.78 -25.34
C GLN A 46 73.57 -66.32 -26.66
N LYS A 47 73.17 -65.78 -27.81
CA LYS A 47 73.75 -66.10 -29.13
C LYS A 47 75.21 -65.65 -29.23
N THR A 48 75.56 -64.45 -28.77
CA THR A 48 76.95 -63.98 -28.69
C THR A 48 77.76 -64.86 -27.75
N LYS A 49 77.22 -65.26 -26.58
CA LYS A 49 77.86 -66.23 -25.68
C LYS A 49 77.98 -67.64 -26.26
N LYS A 50 77.06 -68.08 -27.14
CA LYS A 50 77.15 -69.36 -27.85
C LYS A 50 78.16 -69.30 -28.99
N LEU A 51 78.26 -68.18 -29.71
CA LEU A 51 79.32 -67.91 -30.68
C LEU A 51 80.70 -67.83 -30.00
N ASP A 52 80.80 -67.18 -28.84
CA ASP A 52 82.00 -67.17 -27.99
C ASP A 52 82.38 -68.58 -27.55
N LYS A 53 81.39 -69.40 -27.12
CA LYS A 53 81.61 -70.80 -26.73
C LYS A 53 82.03 -71.70 -27.91
N GLN A 54 81.59 -71.41 -29.13
CA GLN A 54 82.04 -72.12 -30.34
C GLN A 54 83.46 -71.70 -30.77
N LEU A 55 83.83 -70.43 -30.56
CA LEU A 55 85.19 -69.93 -30.79
C LEU A 55 86.20 -70.40 -29.71
N GLU A 56 85.74 -70.59 -28.48
CA GLU A 56 86.53 -71.14 -27.36
C GLU A 56 86.81 -72.65 -27.48
N GLN A 57 85.95 -73.41 -28.17
CA GLN A 57 86.15 -74.85 -28.36
C GLN A 57 87.32 -75.20 -29.29
N GLU A 58 87.84 -74.26 -30.09
CA GLU A 58 89.04 -74.46 -30.93
C GLU A 58 90.35 -73.94 -30.30
N LYS A 59 90.29 -73.21 -29.18
CA LYS A 59 91.47 -72.49 -28.64
C LYS A 59 92.20 -73.16 -27.48
N LYS A 60 91.86 -74.40 -27.13
CA LYS A 60 92.46 -75.07 -25.96
C LYS A 60 93.50 -76.13 -26.34
N LYS A 61 94.68 -75.68 -26.79
CA LYS A 61 95.95 -76.40 -26.59
C LYS A 61 97.10 -75.43 -26.33
N GLY A 62 97.63 -75.48 -25.10
CA GLY A 62 98.98 -75.04 -24.73
C GLY A 62 99.10 -73.60 -24.24
N LEU A 63 98.77 -73.36 -22.97
CA LEU A 63 99.48 -72.51 -21.96
C LEU A 63 98.51 -72.14 -20.80
N GLN A 64 98.06 -73.16 -20.05
CA GLN A 64 97.09 -73.03 -18.94
C GLN A 64 97.74 -73.37 -17.57
N VAL A 65 98.91 -72.82 -17.27
CA VAL A 65 99.51 -72.98 -15.93
C VAL A 65 100.01 -71.64 -15.35
N GLU A 66 100.24 -70.61 -16.17
CA GLU A 66 100.72 -69.30 -15.68
C GLU A 66 99.63 -68.21 -15.54
N LYS A 67 98.44 -68.42 -16.12
CA LYS A 67 97.30 -67.49 -16.10
C LYS A 67 96.47 -67.61 -14.81
N ASP A 68 96.24 -68.83 -14.34
CA ASP A 68 95.36 -69.11 -13.19
C ASP A 68 95.92 -68.51 -11.89
N LYS A 69 97.25 -68.39 -11.75
CA LYS A 69 97.88 -67.71 -10.60
C LYS A 69 97.70 -66.18 -10.58
N ARG A 70 97.44 -65.55 -11.72
CA ARG A 70 97.28 -64.08 -11.82
C ARG A 70 95.82 -63.62 -11.74
N GLU A 71 94.86 -64.48 -12.07
CA GLU A 71 93.42 -64.16 -11.93
C GLU A 71 92.95 -64.24 -10.46
N GLU A 72 93.55 -65.11 -9.65
CA GLU A 72 93.20 -65.28 -8.23
C GLU A 72 93.57 -64.04 -7.38
N GLU A 73 94.76 -63.45 -7.61
CA GLU A 73 95.21 -62.19 -6.96
C GLU A 73 94.34 -60.97 -7.33
N LEU A 74 93.71 -61.00 -8.50
CA LEU A 74 92.92 -59.90 -9.05
C LEU A 74 91.49 -59.90 -8.50
N LEU A 75 90.92 -61.09 -8.29
CA LEU A 75 89.61 -61.31 -7.69
C LEU A 75 89.56 -60.90 -6.21
N GLU A 76 90.66 -61.12 -5.48
CA GLU A 76 90.79 -60.74 -4.08
C GLU A 76 90.84 -59.21 -3.89
N GLN A 77 91.52 -58.49 -4.78
CA GLN A 77 91.56 -57.02 -4.75
C GLN A 77 90.22 -56.37 -5.16
N GLN A 78 89.45 -57.00 -6.04
CA GLN A 78 88.13 -56.50 -6.44
C GLN A 78 87.09 -56.63 -5.32
N LYS A 79 87.16 -57.71 -4.53
CA LYS A 79 86.37 -57.85 -3.29
C LYS A 79 86.68 -56.72 -2.30
N PHE A 80 87.96 -56.35 -2.17
CA PHE A 80 88.41 -55.27 -1.30
C PHE A 80 87.86 -53.89 -1.70
N VAL A 81 87.81 -53.57 -3.00
CA VAL A 81 87.24 -52.29 -3.50
C VAL A 81 85.73 -52.22 -3.25
N ASN A 82 85.01 -53.32 -3.44
CA ASN A 82 83.57 -53.37 -3.19
C ASN A 82 83.22 -53.22 -1.70
N ASP A 83 84.03 -53.79 -0.81
CA ASP A 83 83.89 -53.61 0.65
C ASP A 83 84.08 -52.13 1.06
N ILE A 84 85.09 -51.45 0.52
CA ILE A 84 85.29 -50.01 0.76
C ILE A 84 84.12 -49.18 0.23
N LYS A 85 83.55 -49.54 -0.92
CA LYS A 85 82.37 -48.85 -1.49
C LYS A 85 81.12 -48.99 -0.62
N SER A 86 80.88 -50.18 -0.07
CA SER A 86 79.79 -50.41 0.88
C SER A 86 79.96 -49.55 2.13
N LYS A 87 81.19 -49.51 2.68
CA LYS A 87 81.55 -48.65 3.82
C LYS A 87 81.38 -47.16 3.53
N LEU A 88 81.65 -46.71 2.29
CA LEU A 88 81.41 -45.33 1.86
C LEU A 88 79.93 -44.98 1.85
N ASN A 89 79.08 -45.85 1.29
CA ASN A 89 77.64 -45.61 1.23
C ASN A 89 77.01 -45.54 2.63
N ILE A 90 77.42 -46.44 3.54
CA ILE A 90 76.95 -46.43 4.94
C ILE A 90 77.33 -45.11 5.61
N ALA A 91 78.60 -44.69 5.50
CA ALA A 91 79.07 -43.44 6.08
C ALA A 91 78.39 -42.19 5.47
N GLN A 92 77.99 -42.23 4.20
CA GLN A 92 77.21 -41.18 3.55
C GLN A 92 75.77 -41.13 4.06
N SER A 93 75.10 -42.29 4.20
CA SER A 93 73.76 -42.34 4.79
C SER A 93 73.73 -41.89 6.25
N GLU A 94 74.75 -42.23 7.04
CA GLU A 94 74.89 -41.72 8.41
C GLU A 94 75.00 -40.18 8.44
N LEU A 95 75.77 -39.59 7.52
CA LEU A 95 75.89 -38.14 7.38
C LEU A 95 74.56 -37.49 6.95
N ASP A 96 73.85 -38.07 6.00
CA ASP A 96 72.56 -37.55 5.52
C ASP A 96 71.46 -37.61 6.59
N ILE A 97 71.39 -38.69 7.37
CA ILE A 97 70.46 -38.80 8.52
C ILE A 97 70.75 -37.71 9.55
N TYR A 98 72.03 -37.45 9.82
CA TYR A 98 72.47 -36.43 10.77
C TYR A 98 72.07 -35.01 10.33
N LEU A 99 72.10 -34.72 9.02
CA LEU A 99 71.70 -33.43 8.44
C LEU A 99 70.18 -33.27 8.27
N SER A 100 69.45 -34.36 8.05
CA SER A 100 68.01 -34.37 7.75
C SER A 100 67.14 -33.72 8.86
N ASN A 101 67.50 -33.93 10.12
CA ASN A 101 66.74 -33.38 11.25
C ASN A 101 66.79 -31.85 11.29
N GLN A 102 67.98 -31.26 11.11
CA GLN A 102 68.16 -29.81 11.03
C GLN A 102 67.39 -29.22 9.83
N GLN A 103 67.44 -29.91 8.68
CA GLN A 103 66.75 -29.48 7.46
C GLN A 103 65.22 -29.46 7.66
N SER A 104 64.66 -30.47 8.33
CA SER A 104 63.24 -30.56 8.66
C SER A 104 62.77 -29.41 9.55
N GLU A 105 63.49 -29.14 10.65
CA GLU A 105 63.14 -28.05 11.56
C GLU A 105 63.31 -26.66 10.91
N THR A 106 64.29 -26.50 10.03
CA THR A 106 64.51 -25.27 9.25
C THR A 106 63.39 -25.04 8.23
N ASN A 107 62.88 -26.10 7.59
CA ASN A 107 61.76 -26.00 6.66
C ASN A 107 60.47 -25.59 7.38
N LYS A 108 60.22 -26.13 8.58
CA LYS A 108 59.08 -25.72 9.43
C LYS A 108 59.17 -24.25 9.82
N LEU A 109 60.37 -23.77 10.19
CA LEU A 109 60.61 -22.36 10.49
C LEU A 109 60.27 -21.46 9.30
N LYS A 110 60.78 -21.78 8.10
CA LYS A 110 60.49 -21.03 6.86
C LYS A 110 58.99 -20.99 6.52
N GLU A 111 58.28 -22.08 6.77
CA GLU A 111 56.83 -22.14 6.55
C GLU A 111 56.07 -21.24 7.52
N MET A 112 56.45 -21.22 8.80
CA MET A 112 55.88 -20.33 9.81
C MET A 112 56.17 -18.86 9.50
N GLU A 113 57.41 -18.53 9.10
CA GLU A 113 57.78 -17.17 8.67
C GLU A 113 56.95 -16.70 7.47
N LYS A 114 56.75 -17.57 6.47
CA LYS A 114 55.89 -17.27 5.32
C LYS A 114 54.44 -17.00 5.72
N ASN A 115 53.92 -17.74 6.70
CA ASN A 115 52.56 -17.52 7.20
C ASN A 115 52.44 -16.24 8.04
N LEU A 116 53.49 -15.87 8.77
CA LEU A 116 53.57 -14.58 9.47
C LEU A 116 53.56 -13.41 8.48
N ASP A 117 54.32 -13.51 7.40
CA ASP A 117 54.39 -12.46 6.37
C ASP A 117 53.04 -12.26 5.68
N LYS A 118 52.33 -13.34 5.34
CA LYS A 118 50.96 -13.28 4.84
C LYS A 118 50.01 -12.56 5.81
N ALA A 119 50.04 -12.91 7.09
CA ALA A 119 49.18 -12.29 8.10
C ALA A 119 49.47 -10.78 8.24
N LYS A 120 50.75 -10.37 8.18
CA LYS A 120 51.14 -8.94 8.17
C LYS A 120 50.64 -8.20 6.94
N ASN A 121 50.80 -8.78 5.74
CA ASN A 121 50.34 -8.17 4.50
C ASN A 121 48.81 -8.00 4.51
N THR A 122 48.06 -9.00 5.00
CA THR A 122 46.60 -8.89 5.16
C THR A 122 46.22 -7.81 6.19
N LEU A 123 46.97 -7.67 7.29
CA LEU A 123 46.75 -6.61 8.27
C LEU A 123 46.93 -5.21 7.68
N GLU A 124 48.00 -4.99 6.91
CA GLU A 124 48.25 -3.70 6.26
C GLU A 124 47.16 -3.35 5.25
N GLN A 125 46.73 -4.31 4.43
CA GLN A 125 45.64 -4.13 3.48
C GLN A 125 44.33 -3.75 4.18
N ARG A 126 43.92 -4.51 5.21
CA ARG A 126 42.69 -4.21 5.97
C ARG A 126 42.77 -2.89 6.73
N ALA A 127 43.95 -2.49 7.21
CA ALA A 127 44.14 -1.21 7.87
C ALA A 127 43.98 -0.03 6.90
N GLN A 128 44.46 -0.16 5.66
CA GLN A 128 44.23 0.83 4.60
C GLN A 128 42.73 0.93 4.25
N GLU A 129 42.06 -0.21 4.05
CA GLU A 129 40.62 -0.25 3.78
C GLU A 129 39.81 0.42 4.90
N ILE A 130 40.14 0.18 6.17
CA ILE A 130 39.48 0.85 7.32
C ILE A 130 39.70 2.36 7.28
N SER A 131 40.93 2.83 7.03
CA SER A 131 41.23 4.25 6.93
C SER A 131 40.38 4.93 5.84
N ASP A 132 40.23 4.28 4.68
CA ASP A 132 39.45 4.83 3.57
C ASP A 132 37.95 4.83 3.88
N ILE A 133 37.43 3.76 4.49
CA ILE A 133 36.03 3.70 4.92
C ILE A 133 35.75 4.74 6.01
N GLN A 134 36.65 4.93 6.98
CA GLN A 134 36.50 5.93 8.05
C GLN A 134 36.47 7.37 7.54
N LYS A 135 37.12 7.67 6.42
CA LYS A 135 37.03 8.99 5.77
C LYS A 135 35.70 9.19 5.05
N ARG A 136 35.21 8.16 4.36
CA ARG A 136 33.97 8.23 3.55
C ARG A 136 32.68 8.13 4.37
N LEU A 137 32.73 7.44 5.51
CA LEU A 137 31.56 7.25 6.38
C LEU A 137 30.92 8.58 6.84
N PRO A 138 31.67 9.57 7.39
CA PRO A 138 31.09 10.85 7.79
C PRO A 138 30.60 11.68 6.60
N GLU A 139 31.21 11.56 5.42
CA GLU A 139 30.75 12.24 4.20
C GLU A 139 29.37 11.71 3.80
N SER A 140 29.20 10.39 3.78
CA SER A 140 27.92 9.73 3.50
C SER A 140 26.86 10.05 4.55
N GLU A 141 27.20 10.06 5.85
CA GLU A 141 26.28 10.48 6.93
C GLU A 141 25.78 11.92 6.73
N ASN A 142 26.69 12.85 6.41
CA ASN A 142 26.33 14.25 6.14
C ASN A 142 25.45 14.39 4.90
N MET A 143 25.68 13.57 3.86
CA MET A 143 24.84 13.57 2.65
C MET A 143 23.42 13.05 2.95
N VAL A 144 23.31 11.96 3.71
CA VAL A 144 22.00 11.45 4.18
C VAL A 144 21.27 12.49 5.01
N GLU A 145 21.95 13.15 5.95
CA GLU A 145 21.32 14.16 6.81
C GLU A 145 20.84 15.38 6.01
N LYS A 146 21.63 15.86 5.06
CA LYS A 146 21.21 16.95 4.15
C LYS A 146 20.00 16.55 3.31
N ALA A 147 20.05 15.37 2.69
CA ALA A 147 18.93 14.89 1.87
C ALA A 147 17.65 14.73 2.70
N LYS A 148 17.74 14.28 3.97
CA LYS A 148 16.60 14.22 4.90
C LYS A 148 16.02 15.59 5.22
N LYS A 149 16.86 16.60 5.46
CA LYS A 149 16.41 17.98 5.67
C LYS A 149 15.71 18.54 4.43
N ASP A 150 16.27 18.28 3.25
CA ASP A 150 15.66 18.69 1.98
C ASP A 150 14.32 17.98 1.74
N LEU A 151 14.21 16.69 2.10
CA LEU A 151 12.97 15.92 2.02
C LEU A 151 11.88 16.50 2.94
N GLU A 152 12.24 16.91 4.16
CA GLU A 152 11.31 17.53 5.10
C GLU A 152 10.77 18.87 4.54
N LEU A 153 11.65 19.70 3.97
CA LEU A 153 11.26 20.95 3.32
C LEU A 153 10.37 20.70 2.08
N ALA A 154 10.72 19.71 1.25
CA ALA A 154 9.94 19.32 0.09
C ALA A 154 8.55 18.80 0.48
N THR A 155 8.46 17.99 1.54
CA THR A 155 7.19 17.46 2.06
C THR A 155 6.30 18.60 2.57
N ARG A 156 6.85 19.52 3.35
CA ARG A 156 6.09 20.68 3.84
C ARG A 156 5.61 21.60 2.71
N THR A 157 6.38 21.70 1.63
CA THR A 157 6.01 22.49 0.45
C THR A 157 4.91 21.80 -0.35
N GLU A 158 5.02 20.49 -0.55
CA GLU A 158 4.01 19.67 -1.22
C GLU A 158 2.67 19.71 -0.46
N GLU A 159 2.67 19.55 0.86
CA GLU A 159 1.46 19.64 1.68
C GLU A 159 0.76 21.01 1.53
N LYS A 160 1.53 22.10 1.53
CA LYS A 160 0.98 23.44 1.33
C LYS A 160 0.37 23.59 -0.07
N SER A 161 1.13 23.25 -1.12
CA SER A 161 0.67 23.34 -2.50
C SER A 161 -0.55 22.46 -2.77
N THR A 162 -0.59 21.25 -2.20
CA THR A 162 -1.73 20.32 -2.33
C THR A 162 -2.98 20.84 -1.62
N ASN A 163 -2.84 21.44 -0.43
CA ASN A 163 -3.95 22.07 0.28
C ASN A 163 -4.48 23.31 -0.45
N ASP A 164 -3.60 24.18 -0.93
CA ASP A 164 -3.96 25.37 -1.72
C ASP A 164 -4.66 24.97 -3.02
N LEU A 165 -4.15 23.97 -3.72
CA LEU A 165 -4.76 23.39 -4.92
C LEU A 165 -6.15 22.84 -4.63
N ARG A 166 -6.33 22.07 -3.55
CA ARG A 166 -7.65 21.52 -3.16
C ARG A 166 -8.65 22.66 -2.90
N SER A 167 -8.22 23.69 -2.18
CA SER A 167 -9.07 24.84 -1.86
C SER A 167 -9.46 25.65 -3.10
N LEU A 168 -8.50 25.90 -4.01
CA LEU A 168 -8.74 26.66 -5.23
C LEU A 168 -9.59 25.87 -6.20
N ARG A 169 -9.36 24.55 -6.33
CA ARG A 169 -10.17 23.67 -7.19
C ARG A 169 -11.64 23.68 -6.77
N SER A 170 -11.93 23.63 -5.47
CA SER A 170 -13.30 23.73 -4.96
C SER A 170 -13.94 25.07 -5.33
N LYS A 171 -13.20 26.19 -5.18
CA LYS A 171 -13.68 27.53 -5.53
C LYS A 171 -13.93 27.69 -7.04
N VAL A 172 -13.03 27.16 -7.87
CA VAL A 172 -13.16 27.19 -9.34
C VAL A 172 -14.39 26.39 -9.77
N GLU A 173 -14.61 25.21 -9.20
CA GLU A 173 -15.76 24.38 -9.55
C GLU A 173 -17.09 25.03 -9.12
N GLU A 174 -17.14 25.61 -7.92
CA GLU A 174 -18.30 26.37 -7.45
C GLU A 174 -18.60 27.58 -8.35
N ALA A 175 -17.57 28.37 -8.68
CA ALA A 175 -17.69 29.52 -9.57
C ALA A 175 -18.12 29.12 -10.99
N ARG A 176 -17.56 28.02 -11.52
CA ARG A 176 -17.91 27.47 -12.84
C ARG A 176 -19.35 26.98 -12.88
N SER A 177 -19.79 26.24 -11.87
CA SER A 177 -21.16 25.75 -11.74
C SER A 177 -22.16 26.92 -11.65
N SER A 178 -21.86 27.92 -10.81
CA SER A 178 -22.68 29.14 -10.69
C SER A 178 -22.78 29.90 -12.02
N MET A 179 -21.66 30.10 -12.71
CA MET A 179 -21.62 30.78 -14.01
C MET A 179 -22.37 30.00 -15.10
N GLN A 180 -22.24 28.67 -15.13
CA GLN A 180 -22.96 27.83 -16.09
C GLN A 180 -24.47 27.85 -15.83
N ALA A 181 -24.89 27.83 -14.56
CA ALA A 181 -26.29 28.00 -14.17
C ALA A 181 -26.83 29.37 -14.60
N ALA A 182 -26.09 30.46 -14.37
CA ALA A 182 -26.48 31.80 -14.82
C ALA A 182 -26.56 31.90 -16.36
N LYS A 183 -25.56 31.39 -17.09
CA LYS A 183 -25.50 31.43 -18.56
C LYS A 183 -26.62 30.62 -19.20
N SER A 184 -26.92 29.43 -18.67
CA SER A 184 -28.00 28.58 -19.17
C SER A 184 -29.37 29.22 -18.97
N LYS A 185 -29.62 29.81 -17.78
CA LYS A 185 -30.86 30.57 -17.50
C LYS A 185 -30.99 31.79 -18.41
N GLY A 186 -29.93 32.59 -18.56
CA GLY A 186 -29.93 33.77 -19.43
C GLY A 186 -30.24 33.42 -20.90
N LYS A 187 -29.60 32.38 -21.44
CA LYS A 187 -29.83 31.91 -22.82
C LYS A 187 -31.29 31.55 -23.10
N VAL A 188 -31.95 30.89 -22.13
CA VAL A 188 -33.37 30.51 -22.29
C VAL A 188 -34.28 31.73 -22.27
N ILE A 189 -34.04 32.68 -21.36
CA ILE A 189 -34.82 33.91 -21.26
C ILE A 189 -34.64 34.76 -22.52
N ASP A 190 -33.40 34.96 -22.98
CA ASP A 190 -33.10 35.76 -24.18
C ASP A 190 -33.78 35.20 -25.42
N ALA A 191 -33.73 33.89 -25.62
CA ALA A 191 -34.37 33.22 -26.75
C ALA A 191 -35.89 33.40 -26.74
N LEU A 192 -36.55 33.24 -25.59
CA LEU A 192 -38.00 33.39 -25.49
C LEU A 192 -38.43 34.86 -25.61
N MET A 193 -37.65 35.80 -25.07
CA MET A 193 -37.90 37.23 -25.22
C MET A 193 -37.69 37.68 -26.67
N GLN A 194 -36.75 37.09 -27.41
CA GLN A 194 -36.59 37.33 -28.85
C GLN A 194 -37.80 36.84 -29.64
N MET A 195 -38.32 35.65 -29.32
CA MET A 195 -39.53 35.10 -29.95
C MET A 195 -40.78 35.94 -29.67
N LYS A 196 -40.88 36.51 -28.47
CA LYS A 196 -41.90 37.50 -28.10
C LYS A 196 -41.79 38.76 -28.96
N LYS A 197 -40.57 39.35 -29.07
CA LYS A 197 -40.32 40.55 -29.88
C LYS A 197 -40.64 40.33 -31.37
N ASN A 198 -40.38 39.13 -31.88
CA ASN A 198 -40.69 38.75 -33.26
C ASN A 198 -42.18 38.42 -33.48
N GLY A 199 -43.03 38.51 -32.45
CA GLY A 199 -44.47 38.26 -32.55
C GLY A 199 -44.88 36.80 -32.68
N GLN A 200 -43.94 35.85 -32.59
CA GLN A 200 -44.21 34.42 -32.75
C GLN A 200 -44.81 33.79 -31.47
N LEU A 201 -44.49 34.36 -30.30
CA LEU A 201 -45.01 33.95 -28.99
C LEU A 201 -45.47 35.17 -28.18
N PRO A 202 -46.58 35.83 -28.55
CA PRO A 202 -47.02 37.08 -27.89
C PRO A 202 -47.46 36.88 -26.44
N GLY A 203 -47.92 35.68 -26.07
CA GLY A 203 -48.40 35.35 -24.73
C GLY A 203 -47.33 35.19 -23.64
N VAL A 204 -46.05 35.41 -23.95
CA VAL A 204 -44.96 35.37 -22.98
C VAL A 204 -44.85 36.71 -22.27
N ASN A 205 -45.00 36.75 -20.95
CA ASN A 205 -44.86 37.99 -20.17
C ASN A 205 -43.39 38.26 -19.80
N GLY A 206 -42.65 37.24 -19.37
CA GLY A 206 -41.24 37.33 -18.97
C GLY A 206 -40.95 36.52 -17.71
N ARG A 207 -39.74 36.65 -17.17
CA ARG A 207 -39.37 36.03 -15.87
C ARG A 207 -40.18 36.67 -14.73
N LEU A 208 -40.68 35.88 -13.79
CA LEU A 208 -41.48 36.39 -12.67
C LEU A 208 -40.74 37.46 -11.86
N GLY A 209 -39.44 37.26 -11.60
CA GLY A 209 -38.60 38.23 -10.89
C GLY A 209 -38.43 39.58 -11.60
N ASP A 210 -38.58 39.64 -12.92
CA ASP A 210 -38.48 40.89 -13.70
C ASP A 210 -39.79 41.69 -13.70
N LEU A 211 -40.90 41.06 -13.28
CA LEU A 211 -42.26 41.61 -13.33
C LEU A 211 -42.67 42.26 -11.99
N GLY A 212 -41.77 42.27 -11.00
CA GLY A 212 -41.98 42.86 -9.68
C GLY A 212 -40.71 43.52 -9.15
N ALA A 213 -40.88 44.38 -8.16
CA ALA A 213 -39.81 45.05 -7.43
C ALA A 213 -40.06 44.92 -5.93
N ILE A 214 -38.98 44.85 -5.16
CA ILE A 214 -39.00 44.80 -3.69
C ILE A 214 -37.86 45.70 -3.17
N ASP A 215 -37.92 46.07 -1.90
CA ASP A 215 -36.83 46.79 -1.24
C ASP A 215 -35.55 45.92 -1.19
N GLU A 216 -34.39 46.58 -1.28
CA GLU A 216 -33.08 45.90 -1.31
C GLU A 216 -32.81 45.14 0.01
N GLU A 217 -33.33 45.65 1.12
CA GLU A 217 -33.23 44.99 2.44
C GLU A 217 -33.76 43.55 2.42
N PHE A 218 -34.77 43.27 1.58
CA PHE A 218 -35.41 41.96 1.50
C PHE A 218 -34.96 41.12 0.31
N ASP A 219 -33.98 41.57 -0.48
CA ASP A 219 -33.57 40.89 -1.72
C ASP A 219 -32.98 39.49 -1.44
N VAL A 220 -32.17 39.35 -0.38
CA VAL A 220 -31.61 38.06 0.04
C VAL A 220 -32.71 37.12 0.55
N ALA A 221 -33.64 37.65 1.34
CA ALA A 221 -34.77 36.92 1.89
C ALA A 221 -35.67 36.36 0.77
N ILE A 222 -36.06 37.19 -0.20
CA ILE A 222 -36.95 36.78 -1.29
C ILE A 222 -36.23 35.85 -2.30
N SER A 223 -34.95 36.09 -2.58
CA SER A 223 -34.15 35.28 -3.51
C SER A 223 -33.90 33.88 -2.97
N THR A 224 -33.69 33.75 -1.65
CA THR A 224 -33.56 32.46 -0.97
C THR A 224 -34.92 31.77 -0.82
N ALA A 225 -35.97 32.51 -0.42
CA ALA A 225 -37.28 31.93 -0.20
C ALA A 225 -38.00 31.49 -1.49
N CYS A 226 -37.69 32.08 -2.65
CA CYS A 226 -38.53 31.90 -3.84
C CYS A 226 -37.72 31.57 -5.11
N GLY A 227 -37.42 30.27 -5.30
CA GLY A 227 -36.85 29.78 -6.56
C GLY A 227 -37.79 29.95 -7.77
N ALA A 228 -39.10 30.07 -7.54
CA ALA A 228 -40.09 30.30 -8.59
C ALA A 228 -40.00 31.69 -9.25
N LEU A 229 -39.19 32.61 -8.70
CA LEU A 229 -38.89 33.88 -9.36
C LEU A 229 -38.17 33.69 -10.70
N ASP A 230 -37.44 32.59 -10.88
CA ASP A 230 -36.77 32.23 -12.13
C ASP A 230 -37.76 31.68 -13.19
N HIS A 231 -39.02 31.42 -12.83
CA HIS A 231 -40.01 30.86 -13.75
C HIS A 231 -40.56 31.91 -14.72
N ILE A 232 -40.94 31.47 -15.91
CA ILE A 232 -41.41 32.34 -16.99
C ILE A 232 -42.94 32.41 -16.95
N VAL A 233 -43.47 33.61 -16.80
CA VAL A 233 -44.91 33.86 -16.77
C VAL A 233 -45.44 33.93 -18.20
N VAL A 234 -46.51 33.18 -18.48
CA VAL A 234 -47.24 33.19 -19.76
C VAL A 234 -48.74 33.36 -19.53
N ASP A 235 -49.46 33.77 -20.55
CA ASP A 235 -50.91 33.96 -20.49
C ASP A 235 -51.68 32.64 -20.25
N THR A 236 -51.37 31.59 -21.00
CA THR A 236 -52.10 30.32 -21.05
C THR A 236 -51.17 29.12 -21.07
N ILE A 237 -51.67 27.94 -20.65
CA ILE A 237 -50.92 26.68 -20.74
C ILE A 237 -50.52 26.35 -22.18
N ASN A 238 -51.35 26.67 -23.16
CA ASN A 238 -51.05 26.40 -24.58
C ASN A 238 -49.82 27.18 -25.04
N THR A 239 -49.68 28.44 -24.60
CA THR A 239 -48.46 29.22 -24.87
C THR A 239 -47.25 28.61 -24.18
N ALA A 240 -47.38 28.11 -22.94
CA ALA A 240 -46.29 27.39 -22.25
C ALA A 240 -45.81 26.17 -23.05
N GLN A 241 -46.73 25.35 -23.55
CA GLN A 241 -46.41 24.16 -24.35
C GLN A 241 -45.63 24.54 -25.63
N LYS A 242 -46.08 25.57 -26.35
CA LYS A 242 -45.37 26.09 -27.53
C LYS A 242 -43.96 26.57 -27.18
N CYS A 243 -43.78 27.22 -26.03
CA CYS A 243 -42.46 27.64 -25.55
C CYS A 243 -41.56 26.43 -25.27
N VAL A 244 -42.08 25.39 -24.61
CA VAL A 244 -41.34 24.14 -24.32
C VAL A 244 -40.93 23.43 -25.62
N GLU A 245 -41.84 23.30 -26.58
CA GLU A 245 -41.56 22.70 -27.88
C GLU A 245 -40.47 23.48 -28.63
N TYR A 246 -40.52 24.81 -28.59
CA TYR A 246 -39.50 25.67 -29.17
C TYR A 246 -38.12 25.46 -28.53
N LEU A 247 -38.05 25.44 -27.20
CA LEU A 247 -36.78 25.21 -26.47
C LEU A 247 -36.20 23.82 -26.76
N LYS A 248 -37.07 22.81 -26.84
CA LYS A 248 -36.70 21.42 -27.16
C LYS A 248 -36.20 21.29 -28.61
N LYS A 249 -36.91 21.89 -29.57
CA LYS A 249 -36.56 21.85 -31.00
C LYS A 249 -35.18 22.48 -31.29
N ASN A 250 -34.83 23.52 -30.54
CA ASN A 250 -33.60 24.28 -30.75
C ASN A 250 -32.50 24.00 -29.71
N ASN A 251 -32.72 23.03 -28.81
CA ASN A 251 -31.80 22.65 -27.73
C ASN A 251 -31.24 23.85 -26.93
N ILE A 252 -32.12 24.78 -26.56
CA ILE A 252 -31.73 26.06 -25.94
C ILE A 252 -31.53 25.89 -24.43
N GLY A 253 -32.38 25.08 -23.79
CA GLY A 253 -32.33 24.76 -22.37
C GLY A 253 -33.70 24.32 -21.82
N SER A 254 -33.81 24.22 -20.50
CA SER A 254 -35.06 23.89 -19.80
C SER A 254 -35.53 25.11 -18.98
N ALA A 255 -36.83 25.37 -18.98
CA ALA A 255 -37.47 26.39 -18.17
C ALA A 255 -38.81 25.91 -17.62
N THR A 256 -39.18 26.46 -16.47
CA THR A 256 -40.48 26.24 -15.85
C THR A 256 -41.38 27.44 -16.14
N PHE A 257 -42.64 27.17 -16.49
CA PHE A 257 -43.60 28.18 -16.91
C PHE A 257 -44.76 28.30 -15.92
N ILE A 258 -45.25 29.53 -15.71
CA ILE A 258 -46.42 29.85 -14.90
C ILE A 258 -47.51 30.39 -15.84
N GLY A 259 -48.58 29.63 -16.05
CA GLY A 259 -49.76 30.06 -16.80
C GLY A 259 -50.71 30.91 -15.95
N LEU A 260 -50.96 32.15 -16.36
CA LEU A 260 -51.85 33.07 -15.65
C LEU A 260 -53.30 32.58 -15.62
N ASP A 261 -53.75 31.89 -16.67
CA ASP A 261 -55.04 31.21 -16.76
C ASP A 261 -55.35 30.32 -15.55
N LYS A 262 -54.37 29.55 -15.05
CA LYS A 262 -54.53 28.70 -13.85
C LYS A 262 -54.28 29.42 -12.53
N MET A 263 -53.60 30.58 -12.56
CA MET A 263 -53.34 31.35 -11.34
C MET A 263 -54.54 32.20 -10.91
N ALA A 264 -55.58 32.33 -11.74
CA ALA A 264 -56.79 33.08 -11.43
C ALA A 264 -57.46 32.68 -10.09
N ARG A 265 -57.35 31.42 -9.66
CA ARG A 265 -57.89 30.94 -8.36
C ARG A 265 -57.30 31.65 -7.14
N TRP A 266 -56.12 32.24 -7.27
CA TRP A 266 -55.44 32.94 -6.18
C TRP A 266 -55.79 34.44 -6.11
N LYS A 267 -56.62 34.94 -7.03
CA LYS A 267 -56.97 36.36 -7.12
C LYS A 267 -57.67 36.92 -5.88
N ASP A 268 -58.45 36.11 -5.17
CA ASP A 268 -59.08 36.54 -3.91
C ASP A 268 -58.09 36.53 -2.73
N HIS A 269 -57.11 35.63 -2.78
CA HIS A 269 -56.11 35.50 -1.72
C HIS A 269 -55.10 36.65 -1.73
N THR A 270 -54.86 37.27 -2.90
CA THR A 270 -53.96 38.44 -3.00
C THR A 270 -54.48 39.68 -2.26
N LYS A 271 -55.80 39.78 -2.03
CA LYS A 271 -56.43 40.89 -1.31
C LYS A 271 -56.51 40.67 0.20
N ARG A 272 -56.27 39.44 0.66
CA ARG A 272 -56.37 39.07 2.07
C ARG A 272 -55.10 39.41 2.81
N LYS A 273 -55.23 40.17 3.91
CA LYS A 273 -54.17 40.35 4.90
C LYS A 273 -54.29 39.25 5.96
N ILE A 274 -53.15 38.69 6.36
CA ILE A 274 -53.06 37.68 7.42
C ILE A 274 -52.56 38.34 8.71
N ASN A 275 -52.96 37.79 9.86
CA ASN A 275 -52.39 38.19 11.14
C ASN A 275 -51.04 37.47 11.32
N THR A 276 -49.94 38.21 11.31
CA THR A 276 -48.59 37.64 11.41
C THR A 276 -48.12 37.59 12.87
N PRO A 277 -47.53 36.48 13.33
CA PRO A 277 -46.91 36.41 14.66
C PRO A 277 -45.79 37.44 14.79
N GLU A 278 -45.61 38.03 15.98
CA GLU A 278 -44.59 39.06 16.26
C GLU A 278 -44.64 40.28 15.30
N ASN A 279 -45.75 40.51 14.58
CA ASN A 279 -45.93 41.59 13.60
C ASN A 279 -44.85 41.63 12.50
N VAL A 280 -44.36 40.46 12.08
CA VAL A 280 -43.39 40.37 10.98
C VAL A 280 -44.04 40.58 9.61
N HIS A 281 -43.24 41.02 8.64
CA HIS A 281 -43.70 41.25 7.28
C HIS A 281 -43.90 39.93 6.52
N ARG A 282 -44.95 39.87 5.70
CA ARG A 282 -45.13 38.81 4.68
C ARG A 282 -44.46 39.26 3.39
N LEU A 283 -43.60 38.42 2.81
CA LEU A 283 -42.85 38.75 1.58
C LEU A 283 -43.76 39.21 0.44
N PHE A 284 -44.91 38.55 0.27
CA PHE A 284 -45.87 38.91 -0.78
C PHE A 284 -46.34 40.37 -0.68
N ASP A 285 -46.55 40.89 0.53
CA ASP A 285 -47.05 42.26 0.74
C ASP A 285 -45.98 43.33 0.44
N LEU A 286 -44.71 42.94 0.43
CA LEU A 286 -43.58 43.82 0.12
C LEU A 286 -43.32 43.94 -1.39
N VAL A 287 -43.86 43.02 -2.21
CA VAL A 287 -43.67 43.03 -3.66
C VAL A 287 -44.58 44.05 -4.33
N LYS A 288 -43.97 44.95 -5.11
CA LYS A 288 -44.64 45.97 -5.94
C LYS A 288 -44.59 45.53 -7.41
N THR A 289 -45.73 45.49 -8.09
CA THR A 289 -45.79 45.17 -9.54
C THR A 289 -46.55 46.25 -10.30
N LYS A 290 -46.15 46.48 -11.56
CA LYS A 290 -46.82 47.41 -12.49
C LYS A 290 -48.13 46.84 -13.04
N THR A 291 -48.23 45.51 -13.13
CA THR A 291 -49.37 44.81 -13.75
C THR A 291 -50.09 43.96 -12.70
N PRO A 292 -51.27 44.39 -12.20
CA PRO A 292 -52.01 43.67 -11.17
C PRO A 292 -52.40 42.23 -11.54
N GLU A 293 -52.49 41.91 -12.83
CA GLU A 293 -52.79 40.56 -13.34
C GLU A 293 -51.71 39.53 -12.99
N ILE A 294 -50.50 39.96 -12.65
CA ILE A 294 -49.37 39.10 -12.30
C ILE A 294 -49.33 38.82 -10.79
N LEU A 295 -50.06 39.59 -9.97
CA LEU A 295 -50.12 39.39 -8.51
C LEU A 295 -50.50 37.94 -8.10
N PRO A 296 -51.46 37.25 -8.76
CA PRO A 296 -51.76 35.86 -8.44
C PRO A 296 -50.57 34.92 -8.66
N ALA A 297 -49.67 35.21 -9.62
CA ALA A 297 -48.45 34.45 -9.84
C ALA A 297 -47.42 34.69 -8.72
N PHE A 298 -47.28 35.95 -8.25
CA PHE A 298 -46.46 36.24 -7.07
C PHE A 298 -46.99 35.57 -5.80
N TYR A 299 -48.32 35.54 -5.61
CA TYR A 299 -48.92 34.84 -4.47
C TYR A 299 -48.71 33.33 -4.57
N PHE A 300 -48.82 32.74 -5.76
CA PHE A 300 -48.50 31.33 -5.98
C PHE A 300 -47.06 30.99 -5.57
N ALA A 301 -46.12 31.86 -5.90
CA ALA A 301 -44.70 31.68 -5.66
C ALA A 301 -44.29 31.91 -4.19
N LEU A 302 -44.82 32.97 -3.55
CA LEU A 302 -44.43 33.40 -2.21
C LEU A 302 -45.34 32.89 -1.09
N ARG A 303 -46.63 32.69 -1.36
CA ARG A 303 -47.62 32.28 -0.35
C ARG A 303 -47.54 33.18 0.90
N ASP A 304 -47.91 32.62 2.04
CA ASP A 304 -47.77 33.24 3.35
C ASP A 304 -46.35 33.05 3.92
N THR A 305 -45.32 33.34 3.11
CA THR A 305 -43.92 33.34 3.57
C THR A 305 -43.62 34.63 4.34
N LEU A 306 -43.13 34.48 5.56
CA LEU A 306 -42.81 35.58 6.47
C LEU A 306 -41.30 35.86 6.50
N VAL A 307 -40.93 37.10 6.81
CA VAL A 307 -39.54 37.52 6.99
C VAL A 307 -39.23 37.74 8.46
N ALA A 308 -38.23 37.06 8.99
CA ALA A 308 -37.68 37.29 10.32
C ALA A 308 -36.33 38.01 10.23
N ASN A 309 -35.93 38.70 11.30
CA ASN A 309 -34.63 39.36 11.35
C ASN A 309 -33.49 38.36 11.56
N ASP A 310 -33.72 37.35 12.41
CA ASP A 310 -32.72 36.38 12.86
C ASP A 310 -33.29 34.96 12.90
N LEU A 311 -32.40 33.96 12.98
CA LEU A 311 -32.79 32.54 13.01
C LEU A 311 -33.64 32.21 14.24
N ASP A 312 -33.31 32.75 15.41
CA ASP A 312 -34.09 32.51 16.64
C ASP A 312 -35.53 33.00 16.51
N GLN A 313 -35.70 34.17 15.89
CA GLN A 313 -37.04 34.70 15.58
C GLN A 313 -37.73 33.83 14.53
N ALA A 314 -37.02 33.38 13.49
CA ALA A 314 -37.57 32.51 12.47
C ALA A 314 -38.09 31.19 13.06
N THR A 315 -37.34 30.56 13.97
CA THR A 315 -37.74 29.31 14.65
C THR A 315 -38.99 29.50 15.51
N ARG A 316 -39.07 30.58 16.30
CA ARG A 316 -40.27 30.87 17.13
C ARG A 316 -41.53 31.05 16.29
N ILE A 317 -41.40 31.75 15.16
CA ILE A 317 -42.53 32.04 14.27
C ILE A 317 -42.91 30.79 13.47
N ALA A 318 -41.94 30.05 12.94
CA ALA A 318 -42.17 28.87 12.11
C ALA A 318 -42.84 27.73 12.89
N TYR A 319 -42.43 27.49 14.14
CA TYR A 319 -42.99 26.44 15.01
C TYR A 319 -43.99 26.97 16.04
N GLY A 320 -44.58 28.15 15.81
CA GLY A 320 -45.62 28.72 16.65
C GLY A 320 -46.97 27.98 16.57
N LYS A 321 -48.04 28.59 17.10
CA LYS A 321 -49.41 28.01 17.10
C LYS A 321 -49.88 27.56 15.71
N THR A 322 -49.48 28.30 14.67
CA THR A 322 -49.73 27.98 13.27
C THR A 322 -48.39 27.96 12.55
N ARG A 323 -48.12 26.90 11.78
CA ARG A 323 -46.86 26.78 11.04
C ARG A 323 -46.81 27.75 9.87
N PHE A 324 -45.79 28.59 9.87
CA PHE A 324 -45.48 29.49 8.75
C PHE A 324 -44.16 29.10 8.10
N ARG A 325 -44.07 29.38 6.80
CA ARG A 325 -42.80 29.38 6.09
C ARG A 325 -42.09 30.68 6.41
N VAL A 326 -40.87 30.63 6.94
CA VAL A 326 -40.17 31.82 7.43
C VAL A 326 -38.76 31.86 6.85
N VAL A 327 -38.36 33.03 6.34
CA VAL A 327 -36.99 33.28 5.87
C VAL A 327 -36.37 34.41 6.69
N THR A 328 -35.08 34.33 7.00
CA THR A 328 -34.36 35.42 7.66
C THR A 328 -33.85 36.44 6.64
N LEU A 329 -33.56 37.66 7.09
CA LEU A 329 -32.88 38.67 6.27
C LEU A 329 -31.53 38.17 5.70
N GLN A 330 -30.85 37.27 6.42
CA GLN A 330 -29.58 36.67 6.00
C GLN A 330 -29.75 35.43 5.11
N GLY A 331 -30.99 35.01 4.79
CA GLY A 331 -31.26 33.92 3.85
C GLY A 331 -31.30 32.51 4.47
N ALA A 332 -31.55 32.36 5.77
CA ALA A 332 -31.93 31.07 6.35
C ALA A 332 -33.44 30.85 6.18
N LEU A 333 -33.85 29.69 5.67
CA LEU A 333 -35.24 29.36 5.35
C LEU A 333 -35.72 28.18 6.20
N ILE A 334 -36.87 28.33 6.85
CA ILE A 334 -37.60 27.24 7.52
C ILE A 334 -38.92 27.05 6.77
N ASP A 335 -39.13 25.86 6.23
CA ASP A 335 -40.31 25.52 5.46
C ASP A 335 -41.43 24.94 6.35
N GLN A 336 -42.68 24.99 5.87
CA GLN A 336 -43.83 24.45 6.61
C GLN A 336 -43.73 22.93 6.80
N SER A 337 -43.03 22.25 5.89
CA SER A 337 -42.66 20.83 6.00
C SER A 337 -41.77 20.52 7.22
N GLY A 338 -41.17 21.53 7.84
CA GLY A 338 -40.21 21.39 8.93
C GLY A 338 -38.75 21.29 8.47
N THR A 339 -38.49 21.37 7.17
CA THR A 339 -37.12 21.46 6.63
C THR A 339 -36.50 22.82 6.93
N MET A 340 -35.20 22.82 7.24
CA MET A 340 -34.42 24.03 7.51
C MET A 340 -33.23 24.08 6.55
N SER A 341 -33.14 25.16 5.78
CA SER A 341 -32.11 25.40 4.78
C SER A 341 -31.36 26.68 5.12
N GLY A 342 -30.08 26.58 5.47
CA GLY A 342 -29.23 27.72 5.77
C GLY A 342 -27.78 27.28 5.98
N GLY A 343 -26.82 28.11 5.59
CA GLY A 343 -25.39 27.84 5.72
C GLY A 343 -24.61 28.01 4.40
N GLY A 344 -23.33 28.36 4.53
CA GLY A 344 -22.45 28.71 3.40
C GLY A 344 -22.02 30.17 3.43
N LYS A 345 -20.94 30.50 2.71
CA LYS A 345 -20.48 31.90 2.54
C LYS A 345 -21.22 32.64 1.41
N SER A 346 -21.84 31.91 0.49
CA SER A 346 -22.60 32.46 -0.62
C SER A 346 -24.07 32.61 -0.24
N VAL A 347 -24.63 33.79 -0.48
CA VAL A 347 -26.05 34.10 -0.29
C VAL A 347 -26.71 34.23 -1.66
N MET A 348 -27.92 33.70 -1.82
CA MET A 348 -28.67 33.90 -3.06
C MET A 348 -29.19 35.34 -3.09
N LYS A 349 -28.69 36.17 -4.02
CA LYS A 349 -29.11 37.56 -4.26
C LYS A 349 -29.55 37.75 -5.71
N GLY A 350 -30.34 38.79 -6.02
CA GLY A 350 -30.58 39.23 -7.40
C GLY A 350 -31.58 38.41 -8.22
N ARG A 351 -32.42 37.57 -7.59
CA ARG A 351 -33.53 36.90 -8.31
C ARG A 351 -34.67 37.85 -8.63
N MET A 352 -34.79 38.96 -7.89
CA MET A 352 -35.71 40.05 -8.17
C MET A 352 -35.03 41.15 -8.99
N GLY A 353 -35.69 41.61 -10.06
CA GLY A 353 -35.17 42.65 -10.96
C GLY A 353 -34.36 42.15 -12.16
N SER A 354 -34.16 43.03 -13.15
CA SER A 354 -33.68 42.70 -14.50
C SER A 354 -32.23 42.20 -14.61
N ALA A 355 -31.46 42.20 -13.52
CA ALA A 355 -30.06 41.78 -13.54
C ALA A 355 -29.92 40.37 -12.97
N LEU A 356 -29.87 39.36 -13.85
CA LEU A 356 -29.21 38.10 -13.54
C LEU A 356 -27.70 38.37 -13.43
N ALA A 357 -27.27 38.97 -12.32
CA ALA A 357 -25.86 39.10 -12.03
C ALA A 357 -25.32 37.70 -11.73
N ALA A 358 -24.41 37.19 -12.55
CA ALA A 358 -23.56 36.09 -12.12
C ALA A 358 -22.66 36.63 -11.01
N ASP A 359 -22.52 35.91 -9.89
CA ASP A 359 -21.66 36.32 -8.78
C ASP A 359 -20.17 36.42 -9.17
N VAL A 360 -19.79 35.88 -10.33
CA VAL A 360 -18.39 35.80 -10.81
C VAL A 360 -18.27 36.31 -12.25
N ASP A 361 -17.33 37.24 -12.48
CA ASP A 361 -16.99 37.74 -13.82
C ASP A 361 -16.23 36.64 -14.61
N PRO A 362 -16.56 36.38 -15.89
CA PRO A 362 -15.79 35.52 -16.79
C PRO A 362 -14.27 35.72 -16.74
N LYS A 363 -13.79 36.96 -16.60
CA LYS A 363 -12.35 37.24 -16.46
C LYS A 363 -11.77 36.72 -15.14
N GLN A 364 -12.54 36.82 -14.06
CA GLN A 364 -12.12 36.30 -12.76
C GLN A 364 -12.07 34.77 -12.77
N LEU A 365 -13.03 34.10 -13.39
CA LEU A 365 -13.01 32.64 -13.54
C LEU A 365 -11.78 32.18 -14.35
N ALA A 366 -11.49 32.82 -15.48
CA ALA A 366 -10.32 32.51 -16.28
C ALA A 366 -8.99 32.72 -15.51
N ASN A 367 -8.91 33.76 -14.67
CA ASN A 367 -7.76 33.98 -13.80
C ASN A 367 -7.61 32.88 -12.74
N MET A 368 -8.73 32.43 -12.14
CA MET A 368 -8.72 31.33 -11.17
C MET A 368 -8.34 29.99 -11.83
N GLU A 369 -8.79 29.73 -13.06
CA GLU A 369 -8.42 28.55 -13.85
C GLU A 369 -6.92 28.54 -14.19
N ASN A 370 -6.37 29.68 -14.64
CA ASN A 370 -4.93 29.82 -14.89
C ASN A 370 -4.11 29.64 -13.61
N MET A 371 -4.59 30.14 -12.47
CA MET A 371 -3.92 29.96 -11.18
C MET A 371 -4.00 28.51 -10.70
N LEU A 372 -5.11 27.82 -10.96
CA LEU A 372 -5.27 26.39 -10.69
C LEU A 372 -4.27 25.55 -11.50
N GLU A 373 -4.08 25.88 -12.78
CA GLU A 373 -3.11 25.19 -13.64
C GLU A 373 -1.67 25.37 -13.12
N LYS A 374 -1.29 26.60 -12.75
CA LYS A 374 0.02 26.89 -12.15
C LYS A 374 0.26 26.11 -10.85
N LEU A 375 -0.70 26.18 -9.91
CA LEU A 375 -0.63 25.42 -8.64
C LEU A 375 -0.59 23.91 -8.88
N THR A 376 -1.26 23.41 -9.93
CA THR A 376 -1.20 21.99 -10.31
C THR A 376 0.19 21.59 -10.76
N SER A 377 0.84 22.41 -11.59
CA SER A 377 2.22 22.19 -12.01
C SER A 377 3.20 22.28 -10.83
N GLU A 378 3.03 23.25 -9.93
CA GLU A 378 3.84 23.42 -8.72
C GLU A 378 3.70 22.23 -7.74
N ALA A 379 2.49 21.71 -7.55
CA ALA A 379 2.24 20.53 -6.73
C ALA A 379 2.88 19.27 -7.36
N GLN A 380 2.77 19.10 -8.67
CA GLN A 380 3.40 17.98 -9.38
C GLN A 380 4.93 18.02 -9.31
N THR A 381 5.53 19.19 -9.51
CA THR A 381 6.99 19.37 -9.41
C THR A 381 7.51 19.15 -8.00
N SER A 382 6.79 19.65 -6.99
CA SER A 382 7.10 19.41 -5.57
C SER A 382 7.02 17.92 -5.21
N ARG A 383 5.98 17.22 -5.69
CA ARG A 383 5.82 15.77 -5.49
C ARG A 383 6.94 14.96 -6.17
N ALA A 384 7.29 15.31 -7.40
CA ALA A 384 8.40 14.66 -8.10
C ALA A 384 9.75 14.91 -7.42
N SER A 385 9.95 16.12 -6.87
CA SER A 385 11.16 16.45 -6.09
C SER A 385 11.25 15.59 -4.81
N LYS A 386 10.12 15.44 -4.09
CA LYS A 386 10.02 14.57 -2.90
C LYS A 386 10.40 13.13 -3.22
N GLU A 387 9.80 12.55 -4.27
CA GLU A 387 10.08 11.16 -4.70
C GLU A 387 11.56 10.96 -5.06
N ARG A 388 12.16 11.91 -5.79
CA ARG A 388 13.60 11.88 -6.09
C ARG A 388 14.47 11.92 -4.84
N LEU A 389 14.11 12.74 -3.84
CA LEU A 389 14.84 12.83 -2.58
C LEU A 389 14.70 11.55 -1.75
N GLU A 390 13.52 10.93 -1.71
CA GLU A 390 13.31 9.62 -1.08
C GLU A 390 14.20 8.53 -1.71
N ASP A 391 14.29 8.50 -3.04
CA ASP A 391 15.17 7.57 -3.77
C ASP A 391 16.67 7.82 -3.51
N VAL A 392 17.08 9.09 -3.38
CA VAL A 392 18.46 9.44 -3.02
C VAL A 392 18.75 8.98 -1.60
N ILE A 393 17.88 9.28 -0.62
CA ILE A 393 18.04 8.84 0.77
C ILE A 393 18.15 7.32 0.83
N ARG A 394 17.27 6.58 0.16
CA ARG A 394 17.29 5.11 0.18
C ARG A 394 18.60 4.53 -0.36
N ARG A 395 19.17 5.12 -1.40
CA ARG A 395 20.47 4.69 -1.96
C ARG A 395 21.61 5.01 -1.02
N GLU A 396 21.68 6.24 -0.54
CA GLU A 396 22.73 6.69 0.37
C GLU A 396 22.70 5.95 1.72
N GLU A 397 21.52 5.65 2.27
CA GLU A 397 21.38 4.84 3.49
C GLU A 397 21.84 3.40 3.29
N LYS A 398 21.56 2.82 2.11
CA LYS A 398 22.05 1.47 1.76
C LYS A 398 23.58 1.46 1.64
N ASP A 399 24.16 2.47 1.02
CA ASP A 399 25.61 2.58 0.87
C ASP A 399 26.28 2.85 2.24
N HIS A 400 25.67 3.71 3.07
CA HIS A 400 26.12 3.98 4.43
C HIS A 400 26.12 2.70 5.29
N THR A 401 25.01 1.95 5.30
CA THR A 401 24.91 0.68 6.04
C THR A 401 25.91 -0.35 5.54
N HIS A 402 26.09 -0.48 4.23
CA HIS A 402 27.13 -1.34 3.67
C HIS A 402 28.53 -0.93 4.14
N MET A 403 28.87 0.36 4.09
CA MET A 403 30.17 0.87 4.55
C MET A 403 30.37 0.58 6.04
N LYS A 404 29.33 0.74 6.87
CA LYS A 404 29.38 0.42 8.31
C LYS A 404 29.60 -1.07 8.57
N HIS A 405 28.91 -1.95 7.85
CA HIS A 405 29.12 -3.39 7.95
C HIS A 405 30.52 -3.81 7.46
N SER A 406 31.00 -3.22 6.36
CA SER A 406 32.36 -3.44 5.87
C SER A 406 33.41 -3.00 6.89
N LEU A 407 33.21 -1.86 7.54
CA LEU A 407 34.08 -1.36 8.60
C LEU A 407 34.14 -2.35 9.78
N GLN A 408 32.98 -2.82 10.25
CA GLN A 408 32.91 -3.79 11.35
C GLN A 408 33.61 -5.10 10.99
N LYS A 409 33.37 -5.62 9.78
CA LYS A 409 34.02 -6.85 9.28
C LYS A 409 35.54 -6.69 9.23
N CYS A 410 36.04 -5.61 8.62
CA CYS A 410 37.48 -5.37 8.54
C CYS A 410 38.11 -5.19 9.93
N THR A 411 37.37 -4.60 10.88
CA THR A 411 37.86 -4.42 12.26
C THR A 411 38.03 -5.76 12.95
N MET A 412 37.04 -6.65 12.84
CA MET A 412 37.13 -8.03 13.35
C MET A 412 38.27 -8.81 12.67
N ASP A 413 38.44 -8.67 11.36
CA ASP A 413 39.54 -9.31 10.62
C ASP A 413 40.91 -8.81 11.11
N ILE A 414 41.05 -7.52 11.42
CA ILE A 414 42.29 -6.97 12.01
C ILE A 414 42.57 -7.58 13.39
N GLU A 415 41.56 -7.64 14.27
CA GLU A 415 41.74 -8.21 15.61
C GLU A 415 42.17 -9.68 15.53
N ALA A 416 41.48 -10.49 14.73
CA ALA A 416 41.82 -11.89 14.52
C ALA A 416 43.24 -12.08 13.94
N ASN A 417 43.60 -11.29 12.92
CA ASN A 417 44.94 -11.40 12.32
C ASN A 417 46.05 -10.88 13.25
N LYS A 418 45.79 -9.88 14.09
CA LYS A 418 46.75 -9.42 15.13
C LYS A 418 47.02 -10.50 16.17
N GLU A 419 45.99 -11.20 16.62
CA GLU A 419 46.14 -12.35 17.51
C GLU A 419 46.94 -13.48 16.84
N GLN A 420 46.61 -13.80 15.58
CA GLN A 420 47.35 -14.80 14.80
C GLN A 420 48.82 -14.40 14.61
N GLN A 421 49.11 -13.13 14.30
CA GLN A 421 50.47 -12.62 14.17
C GLN A 421 51.24 -12.78 15.49
N THR A 422 50.61 -12.47 16.62
CA THR A 422 51.21 -12.60 17.96
C THR A 422 51.53 -14.06 18.27
N ARG A 423 50.59 -14.97 17.99
CA ARG A 423 50.77 -16.42 18.16
C ARG A 423 51.89 -16.97 17.27
N LEU A 424 51.89 -16.65 15.98
CA LEU A 424 52.91 -17.09 15.03
C LEU A 424 54.29 -16.56 15.41
N THR A 425 54.38 -15.30 15.86
CA THR A 425 55.65 -14.72 16.31
C THR A 425 56.22 -15.48 17.52
N LYS A 426 55.36 -15.90 18.45
CA LYS A 426 55.78 -16.74 19.60
C LYS A 426 56.25 -18.13 19.14
N GLN A 427 55.49 -18.77 18.24
CA GLN A 427 55.84 -20.08 17.69
C GLN A 427 57.16 -20.06 16.90
N ILE A 428 57.41 -19.00 16.13
CA ILE A 428 58.68 -18.80 15.41
C ILE A 428 59.84 -18.73 16.40
N LYS A 429 59.75 -17.94 17.48
CA LYS A 429 60.80 -17.89 18.51
C LYS A 429 61.07 -19.25 19.15
N GLU A 430 60.02 -20.01 19.46
CA GLU A 430 60.17 -21.37 19.99
C GLU A 430 60.82 -22.33 18.97
N GLN A 431 60.44 -22.21 17.69
CA GLN A 431 60.97 -23.02 16.60
C GLN A 431 62.42 -22.66 16.24
N GLU A 432 62.81 -21.38 16.33
CA GLU A 432 64.21 -20.93 16.19
C GLU A 432 65.11 -21.57 17.26
N VAL A 433 64.63 -21.68 18.50
CA VAL A 433 65.36 -22.38 19.57
C VAL A 433 65.51 -23.86 19.23
N ARG A 434 64.47 -24.52 18.69
CA ARG A 434 64.54 -25.92 18.24
C ARG A 434 65.51 -26.13 17.09
N VAL A 435 65.54 -25.23 16.10
CA VAL A 435 66.51 -25.27 15.00
C VAL A 435 67.93 -25.14 15.52
N LYS A 436 68.19 -24.25 16.49
CA LYS A 436 69.50 -24.13 17.14
C LYS A 436 69.87 -25.38 17.95
N ALA A 437 68.90 -26.01 18.63
CA ALA A 437 69.13 -27.24 19.38
C ALA A 437 69.33 -28.48 18.49
N ALA A 438 68.73 -28.50 17.31
CA ALA A 438 68.91 -29.53 16.28
C ALA A 438 70.14 -29.30 15.40
N ALA A 439 70.95 -28.27 15.68
CA ALA A 439 72.19 -28.03 14.98
C ALA A 439 73.18 -29.18 15.26
N PRO A 440 73.74 -29.81 14.21
CA PRO A 440 74.78 -30.83 14.33
C PRO A 440 75.96 -30.32 15.19
N ASP A 441 76.52 -31.15 16.07
CA ASP A 441 77.78 -30.78 16.75
C ASP A 441 78.86 -30.60 15.68
N GLU A 442 79.40 -29.39 15.57
CA GLU A 442 80.36 -29.01 14.55
C GLU A 442 81.61 -29.91 14.57
N LYS A 443 81.96 -30.48 15.73
CA LYS A 443 83.07 -31.42 15.87
C LYS A 443 82.71 -32.81 15.34
N GLU A 444 81.53 -33.33 15.64
CA GLU A 444 81.08 -34.64 15.14
C GLU A 444 80.81 -34.60 13.62
N LEU A 445 80.23 -33.50 13.12
CA LEU A 445 80.02 -33.29 11.69
C LEU A 445 81.36 -33.26 10.94
N LYS A 446 82.33 -32.47 11.40
CA LYS A 446 83.69 -32.45 10.82
C LYS A 446 84.38 -33.81 10.92
N GLN A 447 84.09 -34.62 11.93
CA GLN A 447 84.63 -35.97 12.04
C GLN A 447 83.97 -36.94 11.05
N LEU A 448 82.65 -36.91 10.90
CA LEU A 448 81.93 -37.72 9.92
C LEU A 448 82.32 -37.33 8.49
N GLU A 449 82.39 -36.03 8.19
CA GLU A 449 82.87 -35.52 6.90
C GLU A 449 84.30 -35.97 6.63
N LYS A 450 85.21 -35.86 7.60
CA LYS A 450 86.58 -36.38 7.47
C LYS A 450 86.60 -37.91 7.31
N LYS A 451 85.72 -38.66 7.98
CA LYS A 451 85.60 -40.12 7.80
C LYS A 451 85.16 -40.45 6.38
N VAL A 452 84.11 -39.79 5.87
CA VAL A 452 83.63 -39.95 4.50
C VAL A 452 84.70 -39.55 3.49
N GLU A 453 85.37 -38.40 3.67
CA GLU A 453 86.48 -37.90 2.85
C GLU A 453 87.65 -38.90 2.83
N ASN A 454 88.03 -39.46 3.98
CA ASN A 454 89.12 -40.42 4.10
C ASN A 454 88.77 -41.77 3.45
N ILE A 455 87.54 -42.27 3.65
CA ILE A 455 87.05 -43.49 3.00
C ILE A 455 86.95 -43.28 1.49
N LYS A 456 86.52 -42.09 1.05
CA LYS A 456 86.46 -41.70 -0.36
C LYS A 456 87.86 -41.62 -0.97
N LYS A 457 88.83 -41.01 -0.29
CA LYS A 457 90.24 -41.01 -0.71
C LYS A 457 90.82 -42.42 -0.79
N ARG A 458 90.55 -43.27 0.21
CA ARG A 458 90.94 -44.69 0.17
C ARG A 458 90.28 -45.45 -0.98
N TYR A 459 88.99 -45.19 -1.24
CA TYR A 459 88.28 -45.75 -2.38
C TYR A 459 88.92 -45.30 -3.69
N THR A 460 89.21 -44.02 -3.87
CA THR A 460 89.86 -43.48 -5.08
C THR A 460 91.28 -44.02 -5.27
N VAL A 461 92.10 -44.04 -4.23
CA VAL A 461 93.48 -44.56 -4.29
C VAL A 461 93.48 -46.05 -4.57
N ASN A 462 92.63 -46.84 -3.93
CA ASN A 462 92.56 -48.27 -4.16
C ASN A 462 91.90 -48.62 -5.50
N SER A 463 90.89 -47.87 -5.93
CA SER A 463 90.34 -47.97 -7.28
C SER A 463 91.41 -47.69 -8.32
N ASN A 464 92.23 -46.65 -8.13
CA ASN A 464 93.33 -46.31 -9.04
C ASN A 464 94.48 -47.32 -8.97
N ASN A 465 94.80 -47.89 -7.81
CA ASN A 465 95.83 -48.92 -7.66
C ASN A 465 95.41 -50.25 -8.30
N VAL A 466 94.12 -50.63 -8.18
CA VAL A 466 93.57 -51.77 -8.91
C VAL A 466 93.65 -51.52 -10.41
N GLN A 467 93.34 -50.30 -10.87
CA GLN A 467 93.48 -49.90 -12.27
C GLN A 467 94.94 -49.98 -12.77
N GLN A 468 95.90 -49.49 -11.98
CA GLN A 468 97.33 -49.46 -12.34
C GLN A 468 97.99 -50.86 -12.29
N LYS A 469 97.52 -51.75 -11.40
CA LYS A 469 97.93 -53.16 -11.38
C LYS A 469 97.34 -53.95 -12.55
N TYR A 470 96.11 -53.64 -12.95
CA TYR A 470 95.53 -54.12 -14.21
C TYR A 470 96.44 -53.80 -15.40
N GLU A 471 97.00 -52.60 -15.47
CA GLU A 471 97.94 -52.17 -16.52
C GLU A 471 99.29 -52.92 -16.47
N LYS A 472 99.83 -53.20 -15.28
CA LYS A 472 101.12 -53.93 -15.12
C LYS A 472 101.01 -55.43 -15.37
N VAL A 473 99.92 -56.07 -14.96
CA VAL A 473 99.63 -57.49 -15.29
C VAL A 473 99.37 -57.63 -16.80
N GLY A 474 98.75 -56.62 -17.41
CA GLY A 474 98.64 -56.50 -18.87
C GLY A 474 99.99 -56.46 -19.60
N GLY A 475 101.02 -55.80 -19.06
CA GLY A 475 102.33 -55.67 -19.71
C GLY A 475 103.18 -56.96 -19.80
N ALA A 476 103.02 -57.89 -18.84
CA ALA A 476 103.68 -59.20 -18.88
C ALA A 476 102.90 -60.22 -19.71
N ALA A 477 101.57 -60.12 -19.71
CA ALA A 477 100.69 -60.87 -20.61
C ALA A 477 100.84 -60.41 -22.08
N ALA A 478 101.15 -59.13 -22.32
CA ALA A 478 101.28 -58.53 -23.66
C ALA A 478 102.36 -59.16 -24.55
N LYS A 479 103.44 -59.70 -24.00
CA LYS A 479 104.48 -60.39 -24.78
C LYS A 479 104.06 -61.79 -25.24
N VAL A 480 103.27 -62.49 -24.42
CA VAL A 480 102.66 -63.77 -24.77
C VAL A 480 101.44 -63.56 -25.68
N GLU A 481 100.68 -62.49 -25.46
CA GLU A 481 99.59 -62.04 -26.32
C GLU A 481 100.08 -61.57 -27.70
N ALA A 482 101.27 -60.99 -27.86
CA ALA A 482 101.76 -60.55 -29.16
C ALA A 482 102.01 -61.71 -30.15
N GLU A 483 102.53 -62.86 -29.67
CA GLU A 483 102.72 -64.05 -30.52
C GLU A 483 101.40 -64.80 -30.74
N VAL A 484 100.50 -64.80 -29.74
CA VAL A 484 99.13 -65.30 -29.88
C VAL A 484 98.30 -64.40 -30.81
N GLN A 485 98.51 -63.08 -30.82
CA GLN A 485 97.82 -62.13 -31.69
C GLN A 485 98.24 -62.26 -33.15
N ARG A 486 99.48 -62.66 -33.45
CA ARG A 486 99.90 -62.97 -34.83
C ARG A 486 99.11 -64.14 -35.41
N LEU A 487 98.97 -65.23 -34.66
CA LEU A 487 98.12 -66.38 -35.01
C LEU A 487 96.62 -66.06 -34.91
N HIS A 488 96.21 -65.16 -34.01
CA HIS A 488 94.83 -64.71 -33.87
C HIS A 488 94.39 -63.78 -35.01
N LYS A 489 95.30 -63.06 -35.66
CA LYS A 489 95.04 -62.18 -36.82
C LYS A 489 94.73 -62.99 -38.08
N GLU A 490 95.43 -64.11 -38.30
CA GLU A 490 95.12 -65.06 -39.38
C GLU A 490 93.79 -65.81 -39.14
N ILE A 491 93.41 -66.07 -37.88
CA ILE A 491 92.13 -66.71 -37.54
C ILE A 491 90.95 -65.71 -37.52
N MET A 492 91.18 -64.43 -37.18
CA MET A 492 90.15 -63.39 -37.15
C MET A 492 89.64 -62.97 -38.53
N GLU A 493 90.41 -63.15 -39.60
CA GLU A 493 89.90 -62.90 -40.96
C GLU A 493 88.81 -63.91 -41.37
N ILE A 494 88.81 -65.11 -40.78
CA ILE A 494 87.81 -66.16 -41.06
C ILE A 494 86.58 -66.08 -40.11
N GLY A 495 86.73 -65.55 -38.88
CA GLY A 495 85.64 -65.46 -37.89
C GLY A 495 85.10 -64.06 -37.55
N GLY A 496 85.79 -62.97 -37.96
CA GLY A 496 85.58 -61.62 -37.42
C GLY A 496 84.34 -60.87 -37.92
N SER A 497 83.83 -61.19 -39.11
CA SER A 497 82.66 -60.51 -39.68
C SER A 497 81.35 -60.84 -38.93
N LYS A 498 81.21 -62.08 -38.46
CA LYS A 498 80.01 -62.53 -37.72
C LYS A 498 79.97 -62.02 -36.27
N MET A 499 81.12 -61.91 -35.61
CA MET A 499 81.25 -61.40 -34.22
C MET A 499 80.93 -59.90 -34.13
N LYS A 500 81.52 -59.08 -35.03
CA LYS A 500 81.25 -57.63 -35.08
C LYS A 500 79.79 -57.33 -35.41
N ALA A 501 79.17 -58.09 -36.32
CA ALA A 501 77.75 -57.96 -36.62
C ALA A 501 76.84 -58.31 -35.42
N ALA A 502 77.22 -59.30 -34.61
CA ALA A 502 76.49 -59.64 -33.38
C ALA A 502 76.65 -58.57 -32.29
N GLN A 503 77.85 -57.98 -32.14
CA GLN A 503 78.11 -56.92 -31.16
C GLN A 503 77.32 -55.63 -31.51
N HIS A 504 77.35 -55.20 -32.78
CA HIS A 504 76.57 -54.06 -33.24
C HIS A 504 75.05 -54.25 -33.05
N ARG A 505 74.54 -55.49 -33.17
CA ARG A 505 73.14 -55.80 -32.84
C ARG A 505 72.83 -55.65 -31.36
N VAL A 506 73.73 -56.07 -30.47
CA VAL A 506 73.56 -55.89 -29.02
C VAL A 506 73.57 -54.42 -28.63
N ASP A 507 74.44 -53.61 -29.23
CA ASP A 507 74.51 -52.17 -28.96
C ASP A 507 73.29 -51.41 -29.52
N ALA A 508 72.80 -51.80 -30.70
CA ALA A 508 71.59 -51.24 -31.28
C ALA A 508 70.33 -51.55 -30.44
N ILE A 509 70.18 -52.78 -29.96
CA ILE A 509 69.08 -53.17 -29.06
C ILE A 509 69.21 -52.47 -27.70
N SER A 510 70.44 -52.26 -27.20
CA SER A 510 70.66 -51.52 -25.94
C SER A 510 70.20 -50.05 -26.06
N LYS A 511 70.51 -49.38 -27.17
CA LYS A 511 69.99 -48.02 -27.43
C LYS A 511 68.46 -47.97 -27.53
N GLN A 512 67.85 -48.99 -28.15
CA GLN A 512 66.39 -49.09 -28.19
C GLN A 512 65.78 -49.26 -26.79
N ILE A 513 66.42 -50.02 -25.89
CA ILE A 513 65.98 -50.15 -24.49
C ILE A 513 66.05 -48.81 -23.76
N ASP A 514 67.11 -48.03 -23.94
CA ASP A 514 67.22 -46.71 -23.30
C ASP A 514 66.13 -45.75 -23.78
N GLU A 515 65.81 -45.78 -25.07
CA GLU A 515 64.75 -44.96 -25.67
C GLU A 515 63.35 -45.38 -25.17
N VAL A 516 63.04 -46.68 -25.17
CA VAL A 516 61.77 -47.21 -24.65
C VAL A 516 61.65 -46.95 -23.14
N THR A 517 62.72 -47.12 -22.37
CA THR A 517 62.74 -46.81 -20.92
C THR A 517 62.48 -45.32 -20.66
N GLY A 518 63.01 -44.44 -21.51
CA GLY A 518 62.71 -43.01 -21.47
C GLY A 518 61.22 -42.71 -21.73
N GLN A 519 60.60 -43.40 -22.69
CA GLN A 519 59.16 -43.27 -22.96
C GLN A 519 58.29 -43.81 -21.82
N VAL A 520 58.65 -44.96 -21.24
CA VAL A 520 57.98 -45.53 -20.04
C VAL A 520 57.99 -44.53 -18.88
N THR A 521 59.13 -43.90 -18.63
CA THR A 521 59.27 -42.90 -17.55
C THR A 521 58.41 -41.66 -17.81
N LYS A 522 58.34 -41.17 -19.06
CA LYS A 522 57.46 -40.06 -19.46
C LYS A 522 55.99 -40.40 -19.26
N CYS A 523 55.55 -41.57 -19.70
CA CYS A 523 54.18 -42.05 -19.49
C CYS A 523 53.85 -42.20 -17.99
N GLN A 524 54.80 -42.65 -17.17
CA GLN A 524 54.61 -42.78 -15.72
C GLN A 524 54.39 -41.42 -15.02
N VAL A 525 55.13 -40.38 -15.44
CA VAL A 525 54.91 -39.00 -14.95
C VAL A 525 53.57 -38.45 -15.45
N ALA A 526 53.18 -38.73 -16.70
CA ALA A 526 51.90 -38.34 -17.26
C ALA A 526 50.72 -39.01 -16.53
N ILE A 527 50.84 -40.29 -16.17
CA ILE A 527 49.85 -41.02 -15.34
C ILE A 527 49.72 -40.36 -13.97
N LYS A 528 50.83 -40.11 -13.25
CA LYS A 528 50.78 -39.43 -11.94
C LYS A 528 50.14 -38.05 -12.01
N THR A 529 50.43 -37.30 -13.06
CA THR A 529 49.85 -35.96 -13.27
C THR A 529 48.36 -36.04 -13.56
N SER A 530 47.94 -36.97 -14.42
CA SER A 530 46.53 -37.20 -14.76
C SER A 530 45.75 -37.72 -13.54
N GLN A 531 46.33 -38.59 -12.72
CA GLN A 531 45.73 -39.04 -11.44
C GLN A 531 45.50 -37.88 -10.46
N ARG A 532 46.47 -36.95 -10.37
CA ARG A 532 46.33 -35.78 -9.49
C ARG A 532 45.24 -34.83 -9.98
N ASN A 533 45.12 -34.65 -11.29
CA ASN A 533 44.07 -33.83 -11.88
C ASN A 533 42.69 -34.50 -11.69
N LEU A 534 42.59 -35.81 -11.92
CA LEU A 534 41.36 -36.58 -11.73
C LEU A 534 40.82 -36.38 -10.31
N LYS A 535 41.69 -36.52 -9.30
CA LYS A 535 41.31 -36.32 -7.91
C LYS A 535 40.76 -34.90 -7.62
N LYS A 536 41.33 -33.87 -8.26
CA LYS A 536 40.81 -32.49 -8.13
C LYS A 536 39.44 -32.34 -8.79
N ALA A 537 39.22 -33.01 -9.93
CA ALA A 537 37.92 -33.01 -10.60
C ALA A 537 36.87 -33.77 -9.76
N GLU A 538 37.23 -34.91 -9.15
CA GLU A 538 36.36 -35.63 -8.19
C GLU A 538 35.96 -34.76 -7.00
N ASP A 539 36.92 -34.08 -6.37
CA ASP A 539 36.65 -33.22 -5.21
C ASP A 539 35.72 -32.04 -5.59
N LYS A 540 35.86 -31.49 -6.81
CA LYS A 540 34.95 -30.45 -7.34
C LYS A 540 33.54 -31.00 -7.59
N VAL A 541 33.43 -32.15 -8.24
CA VAL A 541 32.13 -32.79 -8.52
C VAL A 541 31.38 -33.06 -7.22
N LYS A 542 32.06 -33.60 -6.19
CA LYS A 542 31.46 -33.81 -4.86
C LYS A 542 30.95 -32.52 -4.22
N SER A 543 31.75 -31.46 -4.24
CA SER A 543 31.33 -30.15 -3.70
C SER A 543 30.08 -29.61 -4.41
N VAL A 544 30.02 -29.74 -5.74
CA VAL A 544 28.86 -29.29 -6.52
C VAL A 544 27.64 -30.18 -6.28
N GLU A 545 27.82 -31.49 -6.09
CA GLU A 545 26.74 -32.41 -5.73
C GLU A 545 26.14 -32.09 -4.35
N GLU A 546 26.97 -31.76 -3.36
CA GLU A 546 26.53 -31.30 -2.04
C GLU A 546 25.72 -30.00 -2.14
N GLU A 547 26.20 -29.01 -2.91
CA GLU A 547 25.46 -27.76 -3.17
C GLU A 547 24.12 -27.99 -3.91
N ILE A 548 24.09 -28.93 -4.87
CA ILE A 548 22.85 -29.29 -5.58
C ILE A 548 21.85 -29.92 -4.60
N GLN A 549 22.31 -30.78 -3.70
CA GLN A 549 21.44 -31.42 -2.72
C GLN A 549 20.87 -30.40 -1.73
N GLU A 550 21.70 -29.49 -1.20
CA GLU A 550 21.26 -28.42 -0.30
C GLU A 550 20.23 -27.50 -0.98
N ASN A 551 20.44 -27.17 -2.27
CA ASN A 551 19.49 -26.37 -3.03
C ASN A 551 18.17 -27.11 -3.32
N LYS A 552 18.20 -28.43 -3.55
CA LYS A 552 16.98 -29.24 -3.69
C LYS A 552 16.17 -29.24 -2.40
N ASP A 553 16.83 -29.37 -1.25
CA ASP A 553 16.16 -29.38 0.05
C ASP A 553 15.51 -28.01 0.33
N LYS A 554 16.20 -26.90 0.01
CA LYS A 554 15.64 -25.54 0.09
C LYS A 554 14.44 -25.33 -0.84
N ILE A 555 14.50 -25.84 -2.07
CA ILE A 555 13.36 -25.78 -3.00
C ILE A 555 12.16 -26.55 -2.44
N ALA A 556 12.39 -27.74 -1.87
CA ALA A 556 11.31 -28.52 -1.26
C ALA A 556 10.70 -27.83 -0.02
N GLU A 557 11.49 -27.12 0.78
CA GLU A 557 10.98 -26.29 1.87
C GLU A 557 10.16 -25.09 1.37
N LEU A 558 10.64 -24.40 0.33
CA LEU A 558 9.92 -23.30 -0.30
C LEU A 558 8.59 -23.75 -0.92
N ASP A 559 8.56 -24.91 -1.58
CA ASP A 559 7.32 -25.47 -2.13
C ASP A 559 6.29 -25.80 -1.04
N LYS A 560 6.74 -26.28 0.13
CA LYS A 560 5.83 -26.49 1.28
C LYS A 560 5.26 -25.18 1.80
N LEU A 561 6.12 -24.17 1.96
CA LEU A 561 5.73 -22.82 2.38
C LEU A 561 4.74 -22.19 1.39
N PHE A 562 4.96 -22.38 0.09
CA PHE A 562 4.08 -21.87 -0.95
C PHE A 562 2.70 -22.53 -0.89
N LYS A 563 2.63 -23.85 -0.71
CA LYS A 563 1.37 -24.57 -0.52
C LYS A 563 0.59 -24.11 0.72
N THR A 564 1.27 -23.91 1.85
CA THR A 564 0.62 -23.39 3.06
C THR A 564 0.09 -21.97 2.85
N LEU A 565 0.84 -21.11 2.16
CA LEU A 565 0.39 -19.75 1.82
C LEU A 565 -0.80 -19.76 0.84
N GLU A 566 -0.80 -20.67 -0.13
CA GLU A 566 -1.94 -20.86 -1.03
C GLU A 566 -3.19 -21.30 -0.27
N GLU A 567 -3.06 -22.26 0.66
CA GLU A 567 -4.16 -22.73 1.52
C GLU A 567 -4.70 -21.63 2.44
N GLU A 568 -3.83 -20.83 3.05
CA GLU A 568 -4.22 -19.66 3.84
C GLU A 568 -4.94 -18.61 2.99
N ALA A 569 -4.45 -18.35 1.77
CA ALA A 569 -5.08 -17.41 0.85
C ALA A 569 -6.48 -17.87 0.41
N THR A 570 -6.69 -19.16 0.13
CA THR A 570 -8.03 -19.69 -0.18
C THR A 570 -8.97 -19.57 1.02
N GLN A 571 -8.52 -19.87 2.24
CA GLN A 571 -9.35 -19.70 3.44
C GLN A 571 -9.79 -18.24 3.66
N VAL A 572 -8.89 -17.29 3.45
CA VAL A 572 -9.23 -15.85 3.55
C VAL A 572 -10.23 -15.46 2.47
N LEU A 573 -10.07 -15.98 1.25
CA LEU A 573 -10.99 -15.68 0.14
C LEU A 573 -12.40 -16.24 0.39
N GLU A 574 -12.51 -17.46 0.91
CA GLU A 574 -13.80 -18.05 1.31
C GLU A 574 -14.46 -17.26 2.45
N SER A 575 -13.71 -16.88 3.48
CA SER A 575 -14.20 -16.05 4.58
C SER A 575 -14.70 -14.69 4.11
N TYR A 576 -13.98 -14.07 3.16
CA TYR A 576 -14.40 -12.82 2.52
C TYR A 576 -15.70 -12.97 1.72
N GLN A 577 -15.83 -14.04 0.91
CA GLN A 577 -17.05 -14.31 0.16
C GLN A 577 -18.26 -14.55 1.08
N GLN A 578 -18.11 -15.36 2.13
CA GLN A 578 -19.16 -15.58 3.13
C GLN A 578 -19.55 -14.28 3.85
N SER A 579 -18.59 -13.42 4.16
CA SER A 579 -18.86 -12.12 4.78
C SER A 579 -19.60 -11.18 3.83
N GLN A 580 -19.28 -11.22 2.53
CA GLN A 580 -19.96 -10.44 1.51
C GLN A 580 -21.41 -10.91 1.29
N GLU A 581 -21.66 -12.23 1.32
CA GLU A 581 -23.03 -12.76 1.27
C GLU A 581 -23.85 -12.34 2.49
N LYS A 582 -23.31 -12.50 3.70
CA LYS A 582 -23.97 -12.02 4.94
C LYS A 582 -24.25 -10.52 4.92
N MET A 583 -23.34 -9.72 4.35
CA MET A 583 -23.54 -8.28 4.19
C MET A 583 -24.71 -7.98 3.25
N LYS A 584 -24.82 -8.70 2.12
CA LYS A 584 -25.97 -8.56 1.21
C LYS A 584 -27.28 -8.97 1.88
N GLU A 585 -27.29 -10.08 2.62
CA GLU A 585 -28.46 -10.52 3.38
C GLU A 585 -28.89 -9.47 4.42
N ALA A 586 -27.92 -8.89 5.15
CA ALA A 586 -28.17 -7.84 6.12
C ALA A 586 -28.70 -6.55 5.45
N GLU A 587 -28.18 -6.17 4.28
CA GLU A 587 -28.68 -5.04 3.50
C GLU A 587 -30.13 -5.28 3.02
N THR A 588 -30.45 -6.48 2.56
CA THR A 588 -31.82 -6.83 2.18
C THR A 588 -32.76 -6.76 3.37
N ALA A 589 -32.38 -7.33 4.51
CA ALA A 589 -33.18 -7.27 5.74
C ALA A 589 -33.35 -5.82 6.24
N LEU A 590 -32.31 -4.99 6.17
CA LEU A 590 -32.38 -3.58 6.54
C LEU A 590 -33.37 -2.81 5.65
N ASN A 591 -33.38 -3.09 4.34
CA ASN A 591 -34.31 -2.45 3.41
C ASN A 591 -35.75 -2.89 3.66
N GLU A 592 -35.99 -4.16 3.99
CA GLU A 592 -37.30 -4.65 4.41
C GLU A 592 -37.79 -3.97 5.69
N VAL A 593 -36.94 -3.89 6.72
CA VAL A 593 -37.27 -3.20 7.98
C VAL A 593 -37.55 -1.72 7.73
N LYS A 594 -36.75 -1.03 6.91
CA LYS A 594 -37.03 0.37 6.53
C LYS A 594 -38.38 0.54 5.85
N ALA A 595 -38.76 -0.40 4.97
CA ALA A 595 -40.07 -0.36 4.32
C ALA A 595 -41.21 -0.58 5.33
N VAL A 596 -41.03 -1.45 6.33
CA VAL A 596 -41.99 -1.65 7.43
C VAL A 596 -42.10 -0.38 8.30
N VAL A 597 -40.98 0.23 8.67
CA VAL A 597 -40.96 1.48 9.46
C VAL A 597 -41.67 2.60 8.72
N ALA A 598 -41.41 2.78 7.43
CA ALA A 598 -42.07 3.80 6.62
C ALA A 598 -43.61 3.60 6.56
N LYS A 599 -44.08 2.35 6.51
CA LYS A 599 -45.52 2.04 6.59
C LYS A 599 -46.10 2.36 7.98
N LEU A 600 -45.40 2.00 9.05
CA LEU A 600 -45.82 2.30 10.40
C LEU A 600 -45.88 3.82 10.66
N GLU A 601 -44.92 4.58 10.13
CA GLU A 601 -44.95 6.04 10.19
C GLU A 601 -46.14 6.62 9.41
N GLU A 602 -46.48 6.05 8.24
CA GLU A 602 -47.68 6.45 7.49
C GLU A 602 -48.97 6.19 8.28
N ASP A 603 -49.06 5.03 8.93
CA ASP A 603 -50.22 4.64 9.73
C ASP A 603 -50.32 5.45 11.04
N GLU A 604 -49.20 5.75 11.69
CA GLU A 604 -49.14 6.65 12.86
C GLU A 604 -49.65 8.05 12.48
N ASN A 605 -49.20 8.58 11.35
CA ASN A 605 -49.65 9.89 10.86
C ASN A 605 -51.16 9.91 10.55
N LYS A 606 -51.71 8.82 9.99
CA LYS A 606 -53.16 8.68 9.78
C LYS A 606 -53.91 8.67 11.12
N LEU A 607 -53.45 7.85 12.07
CA LEU A 607 -54.08 7.75 13.39
C LEU A 607 -54.03 9.08 14.15
N GLN A 608 -52.92 9.83 14.03
CA GLN A 608 -52.77 11.13 14.65
C GLN A 608 -53.71 12.16 14.04
N LYS A 609 -53.97 12.10 12.73
CA LYS A 609 -54.99 12.92 12.07
C LYS A 609 -56.39 12.59 12.59
N ASP A 610 -56.75 11.32 12.63
CA ASP A 610 -58.06 10.87 13.13
C ASP A 610 -58.26 11.28 14.60
N PHE A 611 -57.22 11.17 15.42
CA PHE A 611 -57.25 11.62 16.82
C PHE A 611 -57.53 13.13 16.94
N VAL A 612 -56.92 13.96 16.09
CA VAL A 612 -57.16 15.40 16.07
C VAL A 612 -58.60 15.71 15.64
N ASP A 613 -59.13 15.01 14.65
CA ASP A 613 -60.50 15.19 14.18
C ASP A 613 -61.51 14.83 15.28
N VAL A 614 -61.34 13.67 15.94
CA VAL A 614 -62.18 13.25 17.09
C VAL A 614 -62.10 14.24 18.24
N ARG A 615 -60.91 14.75 18.56
CA ARG A 615 -60.73 15.77 19.60
C ARG A 615 -61.47 17.06 19.26
N HIS A 616 -61.46 17.47 18.00
CA HIS A 616 -62.18 18.67 17.57
C HIS A 616 -63.71 18.46 17.65
N GLU A 617 -64.21 17.27 17.35
CA GLU A 617 -65.62 16.95 17.57
C GLU A 617 -66.01 16.98 19.05
N LEU A 618 -65.20 16.39 19.93
CA LEU A 618 -65.40 16.46 21.38
C LEU A 618 -65.46 17.92 21.87
N GLU A 619 -64.56 18.78 21.41
CA GLU A 619 -64.57 20.20 21.78
C GLU A 619 -65.85 20.93 21.30
N LYS A 620 -66.35 20.59 20.10
CA LYS A 620 -67.66 21.10 19.63
C LYS A 620 -68.79 20.67 20.56
N PHE A 621 -68.85 19.38 20.90
CA PHE A 621 -69.88 18.86 21.79
C PHE A 621 -69.79 19.46 23.19
N GLU A 622 -68.59 19.63 23.75
CA GLU A 622 -68.39 20.31 25.04
C GLU A 622 -68.89 21.76 25.01
N ASN A 623 -68.62 22.50 23.94
CA ASN A 623 -69.08 23.88 23.78
C ASN A 623 -70.61 23.95 23.64
N ILE A 624 -71.22 23.01 22.94
CA ILE A 624 -72.69 22.87 22.86
C ILE A 624 -73.25 22.57 24.25
N MET A 625 -72.65 21.64 25.00
CA MET A 625 -73.07 21.33 26.37
C MET A 625 -72.96 22.53 27.30
N LYS A 626 -71.85 23.28 27.27
CA LYS A 626 -71.68 24.51 28.06
C LYS A 626 -72.75 25.55 27.72
N THR A 627 -73.03 25.75 26.43
CA THR A 627 -74.07 26.69 25.98
C THR A 627 -75.46 26.25 26.45
N ASN A 628 -75.78 24.97 26.34
CA ASN A 628 -77.05 24.42 26.80
C ASN A 628 -77.18 24.50 28.33
N GLN A 629 -76.12 24.24 29.09
CA GLN A 629 -76.09 24.44 30.54
C GLN A 629 -76.33 25.91 30.92
N GLN A 630 -75.75 26.86 30.19
CA GLN A 630 -76.01 28.29 30.41
C GLN A 630 -77.47 28.65 30.09
N LYS A 631 -78.05 28.12 29.01
CA LYS A 631 -79.47 28.30 28.67
C LYS A 631 -80.38 27.73 29.75
N ILE A 632 -80.09 26.53 30.27
CA ILE A 632 -80.85 25.93 31.38
C ILE A 632 -80.80 26.85 32.61
N LYS A 633 -79.62 27.39 32.97
CA LYS A 633 -79.49 28.36 34.08
C LYS A 633 -80.29 29.64 33.84
N HIS A 634 -80.28 30.16 32.62
CA HIS A 634 -81.04 31.36 32.23
C HIS A 634 -82.55 31.15 32.35
N TRP A 635 -83.08 30.03 31.86
CA TRP A 635 -84.50 29.71 31.94
C TRP A 635 -84.95 29.35 33.36
N LYS A 636 -84.14 28.63 34.14
CA LYS A 636 -84.42 28.39 35.57
C LYS A 636 -84.59 29.70 36.35
N LYS A 637 -83.78 30.73 36.07
CA LYS A 637 -83.95 32.07 36.70
C LYS A 637 -85.27 32.75 36.33
N ARG A 638 -85.83 32.48 35.15
CA ARG A 638 -87.11 33.02 34.68
C ARG A 638 -88.33 32.16 35.06
N GLY A 639 -88.13 30.94 35.53
CA GLY A 639 -89.22 30.05 35.98
C GLY A 639 -90.02 30.55 37.19
N HIS A 640 -89.55 31.60 37.87
CA HIS A 640 -90.26 32.24 38.99
C HIS A 640 -91.24 33.35 38.57
N LEU A 641 -91.53 33.50 37.27
CA LEU A 641 -92.50 34.46 36.77
C LEU A 641 -93.91 34.06 37.20
N GLN A 642 -94.52 34.88 38.07
CA GLN A 642 -95.91 34.72 38.49
C GLN A 642 -96.82 35.62 37.64
N LEU A 643 -98.00 35.11 37.28
CA LEU A 643 -99.02 35.88 36.57
C LEU A 643 -99.57 36.97 37.49
N SER A 644 -99.63 38.22 36.99
CA SER A 644 -100.23 39.33 37.73
C SER A 644 -101.76 39.19 37.75
N PRO A 645 -102.42 39.26 38.91
CA PRO A 645 -103.87 39.07 39.00
C PRO A 645 -104.63 40.23 38.36
N ILE A 646 -105.45 39.93 37.35
CA ILE A 646 -106.50 40.83 36.86
C ILE A 646 -107.76 40.50 37.67
N SER A 647 -108.42 41.52 38.23
CA SER A 647 -109.48 41.36 39.23
C SER A 647 -110.62 40.44 38.76
N GLY A 648 -110.78 39.28 39.40
CA GLY A 648 -111.97 38.42 39.28
C GLY A 648 -111.77 37.01 38.73
N GLN A 649 -110.54 36.55 38.44
CA GLN A 649 -110.26 35.16 38.10
C GLN A 649 -109.16 34.58 38.99
N GLU A 650 -109.37 33.35 39.48
CA GLU A 650 -108.35 32.57 40.18
C GLU A 650 -107.18 32.31 39.22
N VAL A 651 -105.98 32.65 39.68
CA VAL A 651 -104.74 32.43 38.94
C VAL A 651 -104.39 30.96 39.08
N GLY A 652 -104.50 30.18 38.00
CA GLY A 652 -104.00 28.81 37.97
C GLY A 652 -102.48 28.77 38.16
N GLU A 653 -102.00 27.82 38.95
CA GLU A 653 -100.56 27.55 39.09
C GLU A 653 -99.97 27.08 37.75
N ILE A 654 -98.76 27.52 37.43
CA ILE A 654 -98.01 27.01 36.28
C ILE A 654 -97.58 25.59 36.64
N ALA A 655 -98.27 24.58 36.09
CA ALA A 655 -97.94 23.18 36.32
C ALA A 655 -96.53 22.87 35.79
N ALA A 656 -95.67 22.31 36.65
CA ALA A 656 -94.39 21.77 36.24
C ALA A 656 -94.61 20.43 35.54
N ILE A 657 -94.17 20.31 34.29
CA ILE A 657 -94.28 19.07 33.51
C ILE A 657 -93.36 18.01 34.15
N PRO A 658 -93.83 16.78 34.45
CA PRO A 658 -93.00 15.70 34.99
C PRO A 658 -91.93 15.26 33.97
N ASP A 659 -90.78 14.78 34.46
CA ASP A 659 -89.63 14.38 33.61
C ASP A 659 -89.98 13.26 32.61
N GLU A 660 -91.02 12.46 32.87
CA GLU A 660 -91.50 11.36 32.01
C GLU A 660 -92.22 11.87 30.75
N GLU A 661 -93.03 12.93 30.87
CA GLU A 661 -93.69 13.57 29.71
C GLU A 661 -92.71 14.40 28.87
N LEU A 662 -91.65 14.94 29.50
CA LEU A 662 -90.61 15.74 28.83
C LEU A 662 -89.79 14.92 27.81
N ALA A 663 -89.74 13.60 27.95
CA ALA A 663 -89.01 12.69 27.07
C ALA A 663 -89.80 12.33 25.79
N GLU A 664 -91.14 12.40 25.82
CA GLU A 664 -92.02 12.12 24.67
C GLU A 664 -92.28 13.37 23.81
N LEU A 665 -91.83 14.53 24.28
CA LEU A 665 -92.06 15.84 23.68
C LEU A 665 -91.06 16.13 22.55
N ASP A 666 -91.55 16.27 21.32
CA ASP A 666 -90.73 16.61 20.15
C ASP A 666 -90.27 18.09 20.23
N LYS A 667 -88.95 18.26 20.28
CA LYS A 667 -88.29 19.56 20.39
C LYS A 667 -88.63 20.49 19.23
N GLU A 668 -88.80 19.96 18.02
CA GLU A 668 -89.08 20.77 16.84
C GLU A 668 -90.52 21.30 16.84
N ALA A 669 -91.48 20.49 17.28
CA ALA A 669 -92.88 20.89 17.44
C ALA A 669 -93.05 22.00 18.49
N ILE A 670 -92.37 21.89 19.63
CA ILE A 670 -92.43 22.90 20.70
C ILE A 670 -91.79 24.22 20.26
N GLN A 671 -90.65 24.16 19.54
CA GLN A 671 -90.03 25.37 19.00
C GLN A 671 -90.97 26.07 18.03
N TYR A 672 -91.66 25.32 17.17
CA TYR A 672 -92.66 25.86 16.25
C TYR A 672 -93.81 26.55 17.01
N GLU A 673 -94.39 25.90 18.04
CA GLU A 673 -95.46 26.48 18.86
C GLU A 673 -95.03 27.76 19.59
N ILE A 674 -93.79 27.80 20.12
CA ILE A 674 -93.23 29.01 20.75
C ILE A 674 -93.18 30.14 19.72
N THR A 675 -92.68 29.91 18.50
CA THR A 675 -92.68 30.94 17.45
C THR A 675 -94.09 31.44 17.13
N VAL A 676 -95.08 30.54 17.03
CA VAL A 676 -96.48 30.91 16.76
C VAL A 676 -97.07 31.75 17.90
N LEU A 677 -96.75 31.42 19.15
CA LEU A 677 -97.21 32.18 20.32
C LEU A 677 -96.53 33.54 20.45
N GLU A 678 -95.22 33.64 20.18
CA GLU A 678 -94.49 34.90 20.13
C GLU A 678 -95.04 35.83 19.05
N GLU A 679 -95.41 35.28 17.89
CA GLU A 679 -96.01 36.03 16.79
C GLU A 679 -97.44 36.51 17.14
N LYS A 680 -98.24 35.68 17.81
CA LYS A 680 -99.56 36.08 18.37
C LYS A 680 -99.42 37.18 19.44
N LEU A 681 -98.41 37.09 20.31
CA LEU A 681 -98.10 38.13 21.30
C LEU A 681 -97.68 39.44 20.65
N ALA A 682 -96.90 39.39 19.57
CA ALA A 682 -96.50 40.57 18.80
C ALA A 682 -97.68 41.27 18.10
N GLN A 683 -98.73 40.52 17.72
CA GLN A 683 -99.96 41.05 17.13
C GLN A 683 -100.90 41.69 18.15
N MET A 684 -100.88 41.26 19.42
CA MET A 684 -101.63 41.92 20.49
C MET A 684 -100.99 43.27 20.82
N LYS A 685 -101.55 44.36 20.28
CA LYS A 685 -101.19 45.75 20.66
C LYS A 685 -102.20 46.29 21.67
N PRO A 686 -102.00 46.10 22.99
CA PRO A 686 -102.88 46.69 23.99
C PRO A 686 -102.87 48.22 23.87
N ASN A 687 -104.05 48.83 24.00
CA ASN A 687 -104.19 50.29 23.96
C ASN A 687 -103.57 50.91 25.21
N MET A 688 -102.28 51.21 25.15
CA MET A 688 -101.50 51.78 26.25
C MET A 688 -102.05 53.13 26.73
N ALA A 689 -102.73 53.89 25.86
CA ALA A 689 -103.36 55.15 26.25
C ALA A 689 -104.55 54.93 27.20
N ALA A 690 -105.37 53.90 26.96
CA ALA A 690 -106.49 53.54 27.84
C ALA A 690 -106.01 53.04 29.22
N ILE A 691 -104.92 52.25 29.25
CA ILE A 691 -104.31 51.77 30.50
C ILE A 691 -103.70 52.95 31.28
N ALA A 692 -103.04 53.89 30.60
CA ALA A 692 -102.51 55.10 31.23
C ALA A 692 -103.61 56.03 31.77
N GLU A 693 -104.73 56.16 31.04
CA GLU A 693 -105.90 56.94 31.49
C GLU A 693 -106.56 56.30 32.72
N TYR A 694 -106.70 54.97 32.72
CA TYR A 694 -107.21 54.22 33.86
C TYR A 694 -106.30 54.40 35.09
N ARG A 695 -104.97 54.27 34.92
CA ARG A 695 -104.00 54.54 35.98
C ARG A 695 -104.14 55.96 36.51
N LYS A 696 -104.22 56.99 35.65
CA LYS A 696 -104.45 58.39 36.07
C LYS A 696 -105.75 58.56 36.88
N LYS A 697 -106.86 57.95 36.45
CA LYS A 697 -108.14 58.00 37.18
C LYS A 697 -108.06 57.33 38.55
N VAL A 698 -107.37 56.19 38.63
CA VAL A 698 -107.10 55.48 39.90
C VAL A 698 -106.25 56.35 40.84
N THR A 699 -105.16 56.96 40.35
CA THR A 699 -104.33 57.86 41.16
C THR A 699 -105.11 59.08 41.65
N LYS A 700 -106.00 59.66 40.82
CA LYS A 700 -106.86 60.78 41.22
C LYS A 700 -107.85 60.36 42.32
N LYS A 701 -108.48 59.18 42.21
CA LYS A 701 -109.37 58.63 43.25
C LYS A 701 -108.62 58.37 44.56
N ILE A 702 -107.43 57.78 44.51
CA ILE A 702 -106.59 57.54 45.69
C ILE A 702 -106.18 58.87 46.36
N GLY A 703 -105.83 59.89 45.57
CA GLY A 703 -105.51 61.23 46.09
C GLY A 703 -106.70 61.91 46.77
N ILE A 704 -107.92 61.77 46.23
CA ILE A 704 -109.15 62.27 46.86
C ILE A 704 -109.41 61.52 48.18
N LEU A 705 -109.27 60.19 48.20
CA LEU A 705 -109.43 59.38 49.41
C LEU A 705 -108.43 59.78 50.49
N SER A 706 -107.17 60.00 50.11
CA SER A 706 -106.11 60.41 51.03
C SER A 706 -106.37 61.79 51.63
N LYS A 707 -106.84 62.77 50.84
CA LYS A 707 -107.28 64.08 51.36
C LYS A 707 -108.48 63.97 52.30
N HIS A 708 -109.43 63.09 51.99
CA HIS A 708 -110.61 62.86 52.84
C HIS A 708 -110.24 62.22 54.18
N ILE A 709 -109.29 61.28 54.17
CA ILE A 709 -108.70 60.67 55.37
C ILE A 709 -107.93 61.73 56.18
N HIS A 710 -107.14 62.59 55.52
CA HIS A 710 -106.41 63.66 56.19
C HIS A 710 -107.36 64.65 56.90
N ILE A 711 -108.43 65.10 56.23
CA ILE A 711 -109.45 65.98 56.85
C ILE A 711 -110.14 65.29 58.03
N LYS A 712 -110.47 63.99 57.93
CA LYS A 712 -111.04 63.22 59.05
C LYS A 712 -110.07 63.13 60.22
N LEU A 713 -108.78 62.90 59.96
CA LEU A 713 -107.74 62.87 60.99
C LEU A 713 -107.54 64.24 61.64
N GLN A 714 -107.57 65.33 60.87
CA GLN A 714 -107.45 66.69 61.37
C GLN A 714 -108.65 67.11 62.23
N LYS A 715 -109.88 66.76 61.82
CA LYS A 715 -111.09 66.94 62.64
C LYS A 715 -111.02 66.15 63.94
N ARG A 716 -110.53 64.90 63.90
CA ARG A 716 -110.35 64.06 65.09
C ARG A 716 -109.28 64.60 66.03
N LYS A 717 -108.20 65.20 65.50
CA LYS A 717 -107.15 65.89 66.28
C LYS A 717 -107.70 67.14 66.99
N CYS A 718 -108.49 67.94 66.29
CA CYS A 718 -109.14 69.14 66.84
C CYS A 718 -110.20 68.82 67.92
N SER A 719 -110.82 67.64 67.86
CA SER A 719 -111.71 67.11 68.91
C SER A 719 -110.99 66.46 70.10
N LEU A 720 -109.67 66.25 70.02
CA LEU A 720 -108.85 65.70 71.11
C LEU A 720 -108.06 66.80 71.86
N GLU A 721 -108.00 68.03 71.33
CA GLU A 721 -107.34 69.21 71.93
C GLU A 721 -108.34 70.20 72.59
N LYS A 722 -109.63 69.87 72.61
CA LYS A 722 -110.69 70.51 73.42
C LYS A 722 -111.19 69.50 74.44
#